data_AF-A0A840UWU5-F1
#
_entry.id   AF-A0A840UWU5-F1
#
_cell.length_a   1.000
_cell.length_b   1.000
_cell.length_c   1.000
_cell.angle_alpha   90.00
_cell.angle_beta   90.00
_cell.angle_gamma   90.00
#
_symmetry.space_group_name_H-M   'P 1'
#
loop_
_entity.id
_entity.type
_entity.pdbx_description
1 polymer ?
#
loop_
_entity_poly.entity_id
_entity_poly.type
_entity_poly.pdbx_seq_one_letter_code
_entity_poly.pdbx_strand_id
1 'polypeptide(L)'
;MNPAAGPEPELPDPDGRQWTGFWCMIAQQTQNAFNDKAAQFLLVPLAGAVGATLFHLRIEDAAGIMIALPFVLFAPIAGWVSDRFSKRNVMIGAAIAQLAILIGILTAVTCRQMTWALVGFFALAVQSAFYGPAKVGITKELVGSRHIGFGAGVQQMTSMLAMLVGQIAMGFLFDHRYMAAGGNADAAWNAASGPLWVLMLGGIPAIALAWIVPRTPAYGAEPLQWSTTVRHFIHLKDLWSDGPMRLASLGIAFFWGFAAFLNLWAIKIAAELTQSGEGFGTLQSWFMAAAGIGMAAGFGVASWLLRRRIELGWVPVAGVLMTLFAGLLAGLDPRQSLDLLTLGPSAALHTTFLGVMTLLAFFAALFLAPLNAWIQDRYPAAKRGELQSAVNLQDCLAGILAVVIIKFGGSLLKGMDPLAALRTLLLFGALGCGAITLGIIRLLPAHFARVIGLSIVRSIYRIRAVDDHHLPREGGVLMLPNHVSWADAFFLTAASPRPVRFVMDATYMQYAPVRWFCTLFHTVPISLGKPREALKIAATALANGDVVCLFPEGQLTRTGTLQALQRGCELIARQGGAPVVPVWMDGAWGSIFSFERNCFFRKLPRSIPYGIGIAFGAPIPPSEARLERIQRGLFDASAAAHASRLPGWRKHPAAQANGYQLGQINGLPRETPFARLAIDPTLDSLPALAEFSHQFHAEIVPQNQPDETPLPHWVGGEALRTIIQASGPTWAPRVFFDFGENAHLPLDTEGWTHCPCLAIRGVIVAMSFPDPPVPYPGSKQQLGHAEGRYGPLLPGFSLSADRRQLSGPATGHHPLELPTGIEVDLDGWLVRSPVAPSSP
;
A
#
# COMPACT_ATOMS: atom_id res chain seq x y z
N MET A 1 23.50 20.28 2.63
CA MET A 1 23.64 18.95 3.25
C MET A 1 24.60 18.11 2.40
N ASN A 2 25.47 17.30 3.02
CA ASN A 2 26.34 16.41 2.25
C ASN A 2 25.47 15.30 1.62
N PRO A 3 25.33 15.23 0.28
CA PRO A 3 24.49 14.22 -0.38
C PRO A 3 25.00 12.79 -0.19
N ALA A 4 26.14 12.60 0.47
CA ALA A 4 26.75 11.32 0.81
C ALA A 4 26.29 10.73 2.17
N ALA A 5 25.54 11.46 2.99
CA ALA A 5 24.92 10.87 4.17
C ALA A 5 23.67 10.10 3.73
N GLY A 6 23.80 8.76 3.61
CA GLY A 6 22.66 7.88 3.34
C GLY A 6 21.53 8.08 4.35
N PRO A 7 20.31 7.58 4.07
CA PRO A 7 19.21 7.63 5.03
C PRO A 7 19.68 7.07 6.38
N GLU A 8 19.31 7.77 7.46
CA GLU A 8 19.55 7.33 8.83
C GLU A 8 19.07 5.86 8.96
N PRO A 9 19.85 4.96 9.58
CA PRO A 9 19.50 3.54 9.65
C PRO A 9 18.09 3.36 10.21
N GLU A 10 17.31 2.44 9.62
CA GLU A 10 15.93 2.19 10.05
C GLU A 10 15.90 1.87 11.54
N LEU A 11 15.07 2.61 12.29
CA LEU A 11 14.89 2.33 13.71
C LEU A 11 14.11 1.00 13.86
N PRO A 12 14.52 0.13 14.79
CA PRO A 12 13.88 -1.17 15.03
C PRO A 12 12.43 -1.01 15.47
N ASP A 13 11.66 -2.11 15.39
CA ASP A 13 10.27 -2.15 15.84
C ASP A 13 10.18 -1.78 17.34
N PRO A 14 9.20 -0.95 17.74
CA PRO A 14 9.11 -0.41 19.09
C PRO A 14 8.71 -1.45 20.15
N ASP A 15 9.24 -1.28 21.36
CA ASP A 15 8.88 -2.09 22.53
C ASP A 15 7.53 -1.67 23.14
N GLY A 16 7.03 -2.44 24.12
CA GLY A 16 5.76 -2.16 24.78
C GLY A 16 5.72 -0.79 25.49
N ARG A 17 6.87 -0.32 26.01
CA ARG A 17 6.98 0.94 26.73
C ARG A 17 6.93 2.13 25.77
N GLN A 18 7.54 2.02 24.60
CA GLN A 18 7.48 3.00 23.51
C GLN A 18 6.05 3.14 22.99
N TRP A 19 5.31 2.04 22.82
CA TRP A 19 3.88 2.08 22.48
C TRP A 19 3.02 2.78 23.54
N THR A 20 3.23 2.49 24.83
CA THR A 20 2.55 3.22 25.90
C THR A 20 2.89 4.71 25.84
N GLY A 21 4.17 5.04 25.63
CA GLY A 21 4.64 6.41 25.46
C GLY A 21 3.96 7.13 24.29
N PHE A 22 3.79 6.45 23.15
CA PHE A 22 3.07 6.97 21.99
C PHE A 22 1.63 7.34 22.34
N TRP A 23 0.88 6.44 22.96
CA TRP A 23 -0.52 6.71 23.33
C TRP A 23 -0.67 7.81 24.38
N CYS A 24 0.25 7.89 25.35
CA CYS A 24 0.30 9.01 26.30
C CYS A 24 0.60 10.34 25.60
N MET A 25 1.53 10.36 24.65
CA MET A 25 1.81 11.54 23.83
C MET A 25 0.58 11.94 23.01
N ILE A 26 -0.11 10.98 22.39
CA ILE A 26 -1.36 11.22 21.64
C ILE A 26 -2.43 11.83 22.56
N ALA A 27 -2.68 11.25 23.73
CA ALA A 27 -3.66 11.79 24.67
C ALA A 27 -3.29 13.22 25.13
N GLN A 28 -2.01 13.46 25.42
CA GLN A 28 -1.53 14.79 25.79
C GLN A 28 -1.72 15.82 24.67
N GLN A 29 -1.38 15.49 23.42
CA GLN A 29 -1.56 16.44 22.32
C GLN A 29 -3.05 16.69 22.00
N THR A 30 -3.91 15.69 22.16
CA THR A 30 -5.36 15.83 21.99
C THR A 30 -5.89 16.83 23.00
N GLN A 31 -5.48 16.71 24.26
CA GLN A 31 -5.84 17.67 25.30
C GLN A 31 -5.30 19.07 25.00
N ASN A 32 -4.03 19.19 24.55
CA ASN A 32 -3.45 20.49 24.20
C ASN A 32 -4.21 21.17 23.06
N ALA A 33 -4.49 20.44 21.98
CA ALA A 33 -5.22 20.97 20.82
C ALA A 33 -6.67 21.34 21.16
N PHE A 34 -7.32 20.56 22.03
CA PHE A 34 -8.63 20.88 22.57
C PHE A 34 -8.59 22.20 23.36
N ASN A 35 -7.67 22.33 24.32
CA ASN A 35 -7.56 23.51 25.18
C ASN A 35 -7.28 24.79 24.38
N ASP A 36 -6.41 24.75 23.37
CA ASP A 36 -6.10 25.92 22.54
C ASP A 36 -7.34 26.43 21.80
N LYS A 37 -8.10 25.53 21.17
CA LYS A 37 -9.33 25.89 20.44
C LYS A 37 -10.47 26.22 21.37
N ALA A 38 -10.63 25.50 22.46
CA ALA A 38 -11.59 25.81 23.51
C ALA A 38 -11.38 27.23 24.05
N ALA A 39 -10.14 27.61 24.41
CA ALA A 39 -9.82 28.95 24.89
C ALA A 39 -10.14 30.02 23.83
N GLN A 40 -9.82 29.77 22.56
CA GLN A 40 -10.17 30.66 21.46
C GLN A 40 -11.69 30.90 21.39
N PHE A 41 -12.49 29.83 21.42
CA PHE A 41 -13.95 29.89 21.30
C PHE A 41 -14.67 30.33 22.58
N LEU A 42 -13.96 30.52 23.69
CA LEU A 42 -14.47 31.19 24.89
C LEU A 42 -14.10 32.68 24.92
N LEU A 43 -12.84 33.01 24.64
CA LEU A 43 -12.31 34.35 24.83
C LEU A 43 -12.71 35.31 23.72
N VAL A 44 -12.83 34.84 22.47
CA VAL A 44 -13.24 35.70 21.36
C VAL A 44 -14.69 36.18 21.50
N PRO A 45 -15.69 35.31 21.78
CA PRO A 45 -17.05 35.77 22.07
C PRO A 45 -17.16 36.64 23.32
N LEU A 46 -16.44 36.28 24.40
CA LEU A 46 -16.38 37.11 25.62
C LEU A 46 -15.88 38.53 25.30
N ALA A 47 -14.80 38.63 24.54
CA ALA A 47 -14.22 39.90 24.12
C ALA A 47 -15.19 40.76 23.29
N GLY A 48 -15.96 40.12 22.39
CA GLY A 48 -17.03 40.78 21.66
C GLY A 48 -18.15 41.29 22.57
N ALA A 49 -18.63 40.45 23.50
CA ALA A 49 -19.72 40.80 24.42
C ALA A 49 -19.38 41.96 25.36
N VAL A 50 -18.11 42.13 25.73
CA VAL A 50 -17.64 43.25 26.58
C VAL A 50 -17.14 44.45 25.78
N GLY A 51 -17.22 44.41 24.44
CA GLY A 51 -16.82 45.51 23.56
C GLY A 51 -15.33 45.82 23.57
N ALA A 52 -14.48 44.83 23.88
CA ALA A 52 -13.04 45.05 23.95
C ALA A 52 -12.42 45.19 22.56
N THR A 53 -11.34 45.97 22.46
CA THR A 53 -10.56 46.13 21.23
C THR A 53 -9.07 45.95 21.52
N LEU A 54 -8.32 45.49 20.52
CA LEU A 54 -6.87 45.33 20.61
C LEU A 54 -6.22 46.18 19.51
N PHE A 55 -5.45 47.21 19.87
CA PHE A 55 -4.86 48.16 18.92
C PHE A 55 -5.88 48.75 17.91
N HIS A 56 -7.08 49.12 18.40
CA HIS A 56 -8.21 49.59 17.59
C HIS A 56 -8.81 48.58 16.60
N LEU A 57 -8.32 47.33 16.57
CA LEU A 57 -8.93 46.23 15.83
C LEU A 57 -9.99 45.53 16.69
N ARG A 58 -11.05 45.05 16.02
CA ARG A 58 -11.99 44.11 16.63
C ARG A 58 -11.23 42.83 16.98
N ILE A 59 -11.52 42.27 18.15
CA ILE A 59 -10.77 41.12 18.67
C ILE A 59 -11.00 39.87 17.81
N GLU A 60 -12.14 39.76 17.12
CA GLU A 60 -12.42 38.68 16.18
C GLU A 60 -11.39 38.63 15.03
N ASP A 61 -11.00 39.81 14.52
CA ASP A 61 -9.99 39.95 13.46
C ASP A 61 -8.56 39.74 13.99
N ALA A 62 -8.30 40.22 15.21
CA ALA A 62 -6.99 40.10 15.84
C ALA A 62 -6.67 38.66 16.30
N ALA A 63 -7.69 37.85 16.64
CA ALA A 63 -7.50 36.50 17.19
C ALA A 63 -6.76 35.56 16.23
N GLY A 64 -6.99 35.66 14.91
CA GLY A 64 -6.25 34.88 13.92
C GLY A 64 -4.76 35.21 13.91
N ILE A 65 -4.42 36.49 14.03
CA ILE A 65 -3.03 36.98 14.11
C ILE A 65 -2.38 36.50 15.41
N MET A 66 -3.09 36.59 16.54
CA MET A 66 -2.58 36.16 17.84
C MET A 66 -2.19 34.67 17.87
N ILE A 67 -2.88 33.82 17.11
CA ILE A 67 -2.55 32.40 17.00
C ILE A 67 -1.37 32.16 16.05
N ALA A 68 -1.36 32.81 14.88
CA ALA A 68 -0.35 32.55 13.86
C ALA A 68 1.02 33.19 14.18
N LEU A 69 1.02 34.38 14.78
CA LEU A 69 2.22 35.18 14.99
C LEU A 69 3.29 34.47 15.86
N PRO A 70 2.95 33.79 16.97
CA PRO A 70 3.93 33.05 17.76
C PRO A 70 4.66 31.95 16.98
N PHE A 71 3.95 31.25 16.10
CA PHE A 71 4.54 30.20 15.27
C PHE A 71 5.53 30.77 14.24
N VAL A 72 5.39 32.04 13.84
CA VAL A 72 6.36 32.72 12.96
C VAL A 72 7.55 33.24 13.77
N LEU A 73 7.29 33.94 14.88
CA LEU A 73 8.34 34.61 15.66
C LEU A 73 9.21 33.64 16.46
N PHE A 74 8.60 32.63 17.08
CA PHE A 74 9.29 31.73 18.01
C PHE A 74 9.62 30.35 17.44
N ALA A 75 9.15 30.01 16.23
CA ALA A 75 9.54 28.77 15.54
C ALA A 75 11.04 28.41 15.60
N PRO A 76 11.98 29.37 15.42
CA PRO A 76 13.41 29.05 15.36
C PRO A 76 13.93 28.62 16.74
N ILE A 77 13.50 29.35 17.78
CA ILE A 77 13.85 29.06 19.16
C ILE A 77 13.17 27.76 19.61
N ALA A 78 11.91 27.54 19.22
CA ALA A 78 11.16 26.32 19.49
C ALA A 78 11.84 25.08 18.88
N GLY A 79 12.31 25.18 17.63
CA GLY A 79 13.06 24.12 16.96
C GLY A 79 14.36 23.80 17.69
N TRP A 80 15.13 24.84 18.04
CA TRP A 80 16.38 24.70 18.81
C TRP A 80 16.15 24.07 20.19
N VAL A 81 15.17 24.55 20.97
CA VAL A 81 14.80 23.98 22.29
C VAL A 81 14.44 22.50 22.15
N SER A 82 13.69 22.18 21.09
CA SER A 82 13.27 20.82 20.81
C SER A 82 14.45 19.89 20.55
N ASP A 83 15.50 20.35 19.88
CA ASP A 83 16.66 19.51 19.53
C ASP A 83 17.73 19.50 20.64
N ARG A 84 17.84 20.59 21.42
CA ARG A 84 18.80 20.76 22.52
C ARG A 84 18.43 19.97 23.78
N PHE A 85 17.14 19.88 24.10
CA PHE A 85 16.65 19.17 25.29
C PHE A 85 15.93 17.89 24.90
N SER A 86 15.83 16.94 25.85
CA SER A 86 15.01 15.74 25.64
C SER A 86 13.58 16.15 25.29
N LYS A 87 13.01 15.57 24.21
CA LYS A 87 11.67 15.93 23.70
C LYS A 87 10.61 15.78 24.80
N ARG A 88 10.75 14.75 25.64
CA ARG A 88 9.93 14.54 26.86
C ARG A 88 9.95 15.77 27.78
N ASN A 89 11.11 16.32 28.08
CA ASN A 89 11.22 17.47 29.00
C ASN A 89 10.59 18.73 28.41
N VAL A 90 10.73 18.94 27.10
CA VAL A 90 10.05 20.04 26.40
C VAL A 90 8.53 19.88 26.48
N MET A 91 8.02 18.66 26.30
CA MET A 91 6.59 18.37 26.43
C MET A 91 6.06 18.57 27.85
N ILE A 92 6.83 18.20 28.88
CA ILE A 92 6.48 18.43 30.29
C ILE A 92 6.44 19.93 30.58
N GLY A 93 7.48 20.68 30.17
CA GLY A 93 7.55 22.12 30.35
C GLY A 93 6.39 22.84 29.66
N ALA A 94 6.03 22.40 28.44
CA ALA A 94 4.87 22.90 27.72
C ALA A 94 3.55 22.65 28.45
N ALA A 95 3.33 21.46 29.02
CA ALA A 95 2.12 21.14 29.78
C ALA A 95 2.02 21.96 31.09
N ILE A 96 3.13 22.16 31.80
CA ILE A 96 3.17 23.01 33.00
C ILE A 96 2.89 24.47 32.62
N ALA A 97 3.52 24.97 31.56
CA ALA A 97 3.28 26.32 31.05
C ALA A 97 1.81 26.50 30.65
N GLN A 98 1.21 25.53 29.98
CA GLN A 98 -0.21 25.56 29.59
C GLN A 98 -1.12 25.74 30.83
N LEU A 99 -0.89 24.95 31.88
CA LEU A 99 -1.66 25.05 33.11
C LEU A 99 -1.50 26.42 33.79
N ALA A 100 -0.26 26.92 33.90
CA ALA A 100 0.01 28.23 34.48
C ALA A 100 -0.64 29.37 33.69
N ILE A 101 -0.62 29.29 32.35
CA ILE A 101 -1.27 30.26 31.47
C ILE A 101 -2.79 30.21 31.63
N LEU A 102 -3.40 29.02 31.68
CA LEU A 102 -4.84 28.87 31.89
C LEU A 102 -5.29 29.39 33.26
N ILE A 103 -4.48 29.21 34.31
CA ILE A 103 -4.71 29.85 35.61
C ILE A 103 -4.69 31.38 35.45
N GLY A 104 -3.68 31.93 34.78
CA GLY A 104 -3.60 33.37 34.51
C GLY A 104 -4.78 33.92 33.72
N ILE A 105 -5.24 33.21 32.69
CA ILE A 105 -6.44 33.58 31.91
C ILE A 105 -7.68 33.56 32.81
N LEU A 106 -7.86 32.51 33.62
CA LEU A 106 -8.99 32.40 34.54
C LEU A 106 -8.98 33.51 35.59
N THR A 107 -7.81 33.84 36.16
CA THR A 107 -7.65 34.97 37.08
C THR A 107 -7.99 36.29 36.39
N ALA A 108 -7.50 36.52 35.17
CA ALA A 108 -7.81 37.72 34.41
C ALA A 108 -9.32 37.85 34.11
N VAL A 109 -9.98 36.76 33.72
CA VAL A 109 -11.43 36.73 33.44
C VAL A 109 -12.24 36.96 34.71
N THR A 110 -11.86 36.35 35.84
CA THR A 110 -12.54 36.57 37.13
C THR A 110 -12.33 37.97 37.69
N CYS A 111 -11.15 38.57 37.46
CA CYS A 111 -10.87 39.97 37.75
C CYS A 111 -11.42 40.95 36.70
N ARG A 112 -12.13 40.46 35.67
CA ARG A 112 -12.74 41.25 34.58
C ARG A 112 -11.74 42.09 33.77
N GLN A 113 -10.51 41.59 33.61
CA GLN A 113 -9.44 42.24 32.87
C GLN A 113 -9.21 41.56 31.50
N MET A 114 -9.90 42.06 30.47
CA MET A 114 -9.84 41.48 29.13
C MET A 114 -8.41 41.48 28.56
N THR A 115 -7.67 42.58 28.71
CA THR A 115 -6.32 42.71 28.16
C THR A 115 -5.40 41.60 28.64
N TRP A 116 -5.44 41.26 29.93
CA TRP A 116 -4.61 40.18 30.49
C TRP A 116 -5.10 38.79 30.08
N ALA A 117 -6.40 38.60 29.87
CA ALA A 117 -6.93 37.37 29.30
C ALA A 117 -6.43 37.17 27.86
N LEU A 118 -6.35 38.23 27.05
CA LEU A 118 -5.78 38.20 25.70
C LEU A 118 -4.27 37.99 25.70
N VAL A 119 -3.53 38.61 26.63
CA VAL A 119 -2.09 38.32 26.82
C VAL A 119 -1.89 36.85 27.16
N GLY A 120 -2.73 36.28 28.02
CA GLY A 120 -2.75 34.85 28.32
C GLY A 120 -3.07 34.00 27.08
N PHE A 121 -4.04 34.39 26.27
CA PHE A 121 -4.36 33.71 25.02
C PHE A 121 -3.19 33.71 24.02
N PHE A 122 -2.48 34.83 23.89
CA PHE A 122 -1.26 34.91 23.11
C PHE A 122 -0.15 34.01 23.69
N ALA A 123 0.03 34.02 25.02
CA ALA A 123 1.00 33.16 25.70
C ALA A 123 0.69 31.66 25.48
N LEU A 124 -0.58 31.28 25.41
CA LEU A 124 -1.02 29.91 25.10
C LEU A 124 -0.56 29.51 23.68
N ALA A 125 -0.72 30.40 22.69
CA ALA A 125 -0.21 30.17 21.34
C ALA A 125 1.32 30.09 21.28
N VAL A 126 2.05 30.89 22.09
CA VAL A 126 3.50 30.75 22.26
C VAL A 126 3.85 29.37 22.79
N GLN A 127 3.19 28.90 23.85
CA GLN A 127 3.43 27.57 24.42
C GLN A 127 3.23 26.45 23.37
N SER A 128 2.17 26.53 22.56
CA SER A 128 1.92 25.56 21.49
C SER A 128 2.96 25.60 20.36
N ALA A 129 3.55 26.76 20.08
CA ALA A 129 4.66 26.88 19.14
C ALA A 129 5.91 26.10 19.61
N PHE A 130 6.19 26.07 20.92
CA PHE A 130 7.28 25.26 21.50
C PHE A 130 6.94 23.76 21.57
N TYR A 131 5.68 23.42 21.79
CA TYR A 131 5.23 22.02 21.84
C TYR A 131 5.27 21.33 20.46
N GLY A 132 4.97 22.06 19.38
CA GLY A 132 4.85 21.53 18.01
C GLY A 132 6.06 20.73 17.50
N PRO A 133 7.28 21.31 17.49
CA PRO A 133 8.48 20.58 17.06
C PRO A 133 8.83 19.39 17.95
N ALA A 134 8.51 19.45 19.25
CA ALA A 134 8.77 18.37 20.19
C ALA A 134 7.90 17.14 19.92
N LYS A 135 6.59 17.34 19.71
CA LYS A 135 5.66 16.24 19.42
C LYS A 135 5.96 15.57 18.08
N VAL A 136 6.27 16.33 17.03
CA VAL A 136 6.61 15.76 15.72
C VAL A 136 7.97 15.07 15.79
N GLY A 137 8.91 15.64 16.57
CA GLY A 137 10.25 15.12 16.73
C GLY A 137 10.29 13.73 17.37
N ILE A 138 9.44 13.51 18.38
CA ILE A 138 9.44 12.28 19.20
C ILE A 138 8.71 11.11 18.54
N THR A 139 7.80 11.35 17.59
CA THR A 139 6.95 10.30 17.01
C THR A 139 7.76 9.17 16.39
N LYS A 140 8.77 9.48 15.55
CA LYS A 140 9.64 8.46 14.93
C LYS A 140 10.35 7.58 15.96
N GLU A 141 10.73 8.15 17.11
CA GLU A 141 11.43 7.43 18.17
C GLU A 141 10.51 6.52 19.01
N LEU A 142 9.20 6.80 19.01
CA LEU A 142 8.20 6.00 19.73
C LEU A 142 7.57 4.91 18.88
N VAL A 143 7.44 5.12 17.56
CA VAL A 143 6.76 4.15 16.68
C VAL A 143 7.70 3.43 15.70
N GLY A 144 8.96 3.86 15.60
CA GLY A 144 9.93 3.33 14.64
C GLY A 144 9.65 3.76 13.19
N SER A 145 10.60 3.49 12.29
CA SER A 145 10.49 3.88 10.86
C SER A 145 9.36 3.15 10.13
N ARG A 146 9.02 1.93 10.55
CA ARG A 146 7.97 1.12 9.93
C ARG A 146 6.55 1.65 10.17
N HIS A 147 6.30 2.18 11.37
CA HIS A 147 4.97 2.62 11.79
C HIS A 147 4.80 4.14 11.83
N ILE A 148 5.78 4.92 11.37
CA ILE A 148 5.70 6.39 11.32
C ILE A 148 4.50 6.87 10.50
N GLY A 149 4.11 6.15 9.44
CA GLY A 149 2.91 6.44 8.66
C GLY A 149 1.62 6.34 9.48
N PHE A 150 1.48 5.28 10.29
CA PHE A 150 0.38 5.13 11.25
C PHE A 150 0.44 6.22 12.31
N GLY A 151 1.61 6.42 12.93
CA GLY A 151 1.82 7.38 14.01
C GLY A 151 1.44 8.80 13.59
N ALA A 152 1.96 9.27 12.45
CA ALA A 152 1.65 10.58 11.90
C ALA A 152 0.15 10.75 11.55
N GLY A 153 -0.48 9.70 11.00
CA GLY A 153 -1.92 9.71 10.69
C GLY A 153 -2.80 9.84 11.94
N VAL A 154 -2.56 9.01 12.97
CA VAL A 154 -3.28 9.10 14.27
C VAL A 154 -3.05 10.45 14.92
N GLN A 155 -1.81 10.96 14.85
CA GLN A 155 -1.44 12.24 15.42
C GLN A 155 -2.28 13.40 14.83
N GLN A 156 -2.46 13.42 13.52
CA GLN A 156 -3.25 14.44 12.84
C GLN A 156 -4.76 14.26 13.05
N MET A 157 -5.26 13.02 12.96
CA MET A 157 -6.68 12.70 13.18
C MET A 157 -7.15 13.16 14.56
N THR A 158 -6.43 12.79 15.62
CA THR A 158 -6.81 13.11 16.99
C THR A 158 -6.71 14.61 17.30
N SER A 159 -5.74 15.30 16.70
CA SER A 159 -5.65 16.77 16.78
C SER A 159 -6.86 17.43 16.11
N MET A 160 -7.28 16.95 14.93
CA MET A 160 -8.42 17.49 14.21
C MET A 160 -9.73 17.31 14.98
N LEU A 161 -9.97 16.11 15.51
CA LEU A 161 -11.15 15.83 16.35
C LEU A 161 -11.16 16.69 17.61
N ALA A 162 -10.02 16.83 18.29
CA ALA A 162 -9.91 17.66 19.48
C ALA A 162 -10.26 19.13 19.20
N MET A 163 -9.71 19.70 18.11
CA MET A 163 -9.98 21.07 17.70
C MET A 163 -11.46 21.28 17.39
N LEU A 164 -12.09 20.34 16.66
CA LEU A 164 -13.49 20.40 16.30
C LEU A 164 -14.41 20.34 17.53
N VAL A 165 -14.15 19.38 18.43
CA VAL A 165 -14.92 19.23 19.68
C VAL A 165 -14.74 20.45 20.57
N GLY A 166 -13.51 20.98 20.68
CA GLY A 166 -13.23 22.20 21.45
C GLY A 166 -13.98 23.41 20.93
N GLN A 167 -13.99 23.61 19.61
CA GLN A 167 -14.73 24.69 18.95
C GLN A 167 -16.24 24.60 19.19
N ILE A 168 -16.85 23.43 18.93
CA ILE A 168 -18.31 23.26 19.03
C ILE A 168 -18.76 23.30 20.50
N ALA A 169 -18.12 22.52 21.36
CA ALA A 169 -18.55 22.37 22.75
C ALA A 169 -18.45 23.68 23.52
N MET A 170 -17.36 24.43 23.36
CA MET A 170 -17.16 25.67 24.13
C MET A 170 -17.94 26.86 23.60
N GLY A 171 -18.10 26.97 22.28
CA GLY A 171 -18.99 27.99 21.71
C GLY A 171 -20.42 27.82 22.22
N PHE A 172 -20.96 26.60 22.12
CA PHE A 172 -22.31 26.30 22.62
C PHE A 172 -22.45 26.52 24.13
N LEU A 173 -21.45 26.09 24.92
CA LEU A 173 -21.48 26.23 26.36
C LEU A 173 -21.40 27.70 26.81
N PHE A 174 -20.62 28.53 26.12
CA PHE A 174 -20.59 29.97 26.35
C PHE A 174 -21.95 30.62 26.03
N ASP A 175 -22.48 30.39 24.84
CA ASP A 175 -23.75 30.99 24.39
C ASP A 175 -24.91 30.62 25.31
N HIS A 176 -25.03 29.34 25.67
CA HIS A 176 -26.08 28.87 26.57
C HIS A 176 -26.00 29.54 27.96
N ARG A 177 -24.80 29.65 28.52
CA ARG A 177 -24.59 30.30 29.83
C ARG A 177 -24.78 31.81 29.76
N TYR A 178 -24.36 32.43 28.66
CA TYR A 178 -24.50 33.88 28.43
C TYR A 178 -25.97 34.29 28.34
N MET A 179 -26.77 33.53 27.58
CA MET A 179 -28.22 33.74 27.48
C MET A 179 -28.94 33.44 28.79
N ALA A 180 -28.60 32.34 29.48
CA ALA A 180 -29.18 31.99 30.77
C ALA A 180 -28.92 33.04 31.86
N ALA A 181 -27.80 33.76 31.78
CA ALA A 181 -27.43 34.83 32.71
C ALA A 181 -27.94 36.23 32.28
N GLY A 182 -28.77 36.33 31.23
CA GLY A 182 -29.46 37.56 30.84
C GLY A 182 -28.76 38.41 29.78
N GLY A 183 -27.70 37.90 29.12
CA GLY A 183 -27.15 38.49 27.89
C GLY A 183 -26.52 39.88 28.05
N ASN A 184 -26.02 40.24 29.23
CA ASN A 184 -25.33 41.51 29.50
C ASN A 184 -23.80 41.29 29.67
N ALA A 185 -23.01 42.37 29.65
CA ALA A 185 -21.55 42.27 29.75
C ALA A 185 -21.08 41.54 31.03
N ASP A 186 -21.80 41.67 32.15
CA ASP A 186 -21.51 40.98 33.40
C ASP A 186 -21.78 39.46 33.33
N ALA A 187 -22.85 39.08 32.63
CA ALA A 187 -23.19 37.69 32.33
C ALA A 187 -22.11 37.03 31.47
N ALA A 188 -21.48 37.77 30.55
CA ALA A 188 -20.42 37.24 29.69
C ALA A 188 -19.21 36.75 30.50
N TRP A 189 -18.75 37.52 31.50
CA TRP A 189 -17.65 37.12 32.38
C TRP A 189 -17.94 35.82 33.14
N ASN A 190 -19.14 35.70 33.69
CA ASN A 190 -19.59 34.50 34.43
C ASN A 190 -19.88 33.30 33.51
N ALA A 191 -20.26 33.57 32.26
CA ALA A 191 -20.45 32.55 31.24
C ALA A 191 -19.11 31.89 30.87
N ALA A 192 -18.05 32.69 30.70
CA ALA A 192 -16.71 32.21 30.35
C ALA A 192 -15.94 31.56 31.51
N SER A 193 -16.12 32.01 32.76
CA SER A 193 -15.34 31.53 33.91
C SER A 193 -15.55 30.05 34.23
N GLY A 194 -16.79 29.55 34.15
CA GLY A 194 -17.12 28.14 34.42
C GLY A 194 -16.39 27.16 33.49
N PRO A 195 -16.50 27.30 32.15
CA PRO A 195 -15.76 26.50 31.19
C PRO A 195 -14.24 26.58 31.35
N LEU A 196 -13.69 27.76 31.70
CA LEU A 196 -12.25 27.93 31.92
C LEU A 196 -11.73 27.08 33.09
N TRP A 197 -12.52 26.87 34.14
CA TRP A 197 -12.18 25.91 35.20
C TRP A 197 -12.02 24.49 34.67
N VAL A 198 -12.91 24.07 33.76
CA VAL A 198 -12.84 22.74 33.13
C VAL A 198 -11.57 22.60 32.29
N LEU A 199 -11.21 23.62 31.51
CA LEU A 199 -9.98 23.61 30.72
C LEU A 199 -8.72 23.56 31.60
N MET A 200 -8.71 24.32 32.70
CA MET A 200 -7.62 24.34 33.67
C MET A 200 -7.45 22.97 34.34
N LEU A 201 -8.54 22.39 34.87
CA LEU A 201 -8.50 21.06 35.51
C LEU A 201 -8.12 19.96 34.52
N GLY A 202 -8.58 20.03 33.27
CA GLY A 202 -8.19 19.13 32.20
C GLY A 202 -6.71 19.21 31.81
N GLY A 203 -6.02 20.31 32.14
CA GLY A 203 -4.57 20.46 31.95
C GLY A 203 -3.73 19.66 32.95
N ILE A 204 -4.27 19.27 34.11
CA ILE A 204 -3.53 18.55 35.16
C ILE A 204 -3.12 17.14 34.70
N PRO A 205 -4.03 16.30 34.16
CA PRO A 205 -3.65 14.99 33.62
C PRO A 205 -2.60 15.05 32.50
N ALA A 206 -2.57 16.13 31.72
CA ALA A 206 -1.61 16.29 30.62
C ALA A 206 -0.15 16.27 31.09
N ILE A 207 0.12 16.79 32.31
CA ILE A 207 1.46 16.76 32.92
C ILE A 207 1.86 15.31 33.27
N ALA A 208 0.93 14.55 33.87
CA ALA A 208 1.16 13.14 34.21
C ALA A 208 1.40 12.28 32.95
N LEU A 209 0.61 12.51 31.89
CA LEU A 209 0.78 11.85 30.61
C LEU A 209 2.17 12.15 29.99
N ALA A 210 2.62 13.40 30.04
CA ALA A 210 3.96 13.80 29.58
C ALA A 210 5.09 13.09 30.34
N TRP A 211 4.88 12.80 31.63
CA TRP A 211 5.85 12.08 32.46
C TRP A 211 6.01 10.61 32.09
N ILE A 212 4.94 9.95 31.63
CA ILE A 212 4.97 8.54 31.26
C ILE A 212 5.76 8.33 29.95
N VAL A 213 5.80 9.33 29.08
CA VAL A 213 6.56 9.29 27.82
C VAL A 213 8.04 8.98 28.11
N PRO A 214 8.66 8.00 27.42
CA PRO A 214 10.07 7.67 27.57
C PRO A 214 11.00 8.85 27.33
N ARG A 215 12.14 8.89 28.04
CA ARG A 215 13.17 9.89 27.78
C ARG A 215 13.86 9.58 26.46
N THR A 216 13.89 10.58 25.59
CA THR A 216 14.58 10.51 24.31
C THR A 216 15.92 11.26 24.34
N PRO A 217 16.92 10.80 23.58
CA PRO A 217 18.23 11.43 23.51
C PRO A 217 18.13 12.87 23.00
N ALA A 218 18.94 13.75 23.59
CA ALA A 218 19.11 15.13 23.12
C ALA A 218 20.31 15.18 22.17
N TYR A 219 20.06 15.46 20.90
CA TYR A 219 21.10 15.44 19.86
C TYR A 219 21.72 16.82 19.60
N GLY A 220 21.06 17.91 19.97
CA GLY A 220 21.53 19.28 19.76
C GLY A 220 22.65 19.67 20.73
N ALA A 221 23.84 19.96 20.19
CA ALA A 221 25.01 20.38 20.98
C ALA A 221 25.22 21.91 21.02
N GLU A 222 24.65 22.67 20.07
CA GLU A 222 24.96 24.10 19.91
C GLU A 222 24.30 25.00 20.97
N PRO A 223 25.03 26.01 21.51
CA PRO A 223 24.47 27.00 22.42
C PRO A 223 23.50 27.95 21.71
N LEU A 224 22.62 28.61 22.47
CA LEU A 224 21.71 29.62 21.94
C LEU A 224 22.51 30.84 21.46
N GLN A 225 22.38 31.18 20.19
CA GLN A 225 23.02 32.36 19.59
C GLN A 225 21.96 33.32 19.07
N TRP A 226 22.28 34.61 18.97
CA TRP A 226 21.37 35.59 18.35
C TRP A 226 21.00 35.18 16.92
N SER A 227 21.96 34.60 16.18
CA SER A 227 21.71 34.07 14.84
C SER A 227 20.66 32.97 14.78
N THR A 228 20.37 32.26 15.88
CA THR A 228 19.35 31.21 15.97
C THR A 228 17.94 31.74 15.70
N THR A 229 17.65 33.00 16.05
CA THR A 229 16.32 33.62 15.81
C THR A 229 16.02 33.82 14.32
N VAL A 230 17.04 33.99 13.48
CA VAL A 230 16.89 34.18 12.03
C VAL A 230 17.27 32.91 11.24
N ARG A 231 17.88 31.91 11.89
CA ARG A 231 18.42 30.70 11.25
C ARG A 231 17.38 29.84 10.54
N HIS A 232 16.10 29.96 10.89
CA HIS A 232 15.01 29.24 10.24
C HIS A 232 14.88 29.53 8.73
N PHE A 233 15.25 30.74 8.27
CA PHE A 233 15.35 31.04 6.84
C PHE A 233 16.51 30.28 6.16
N ILE A 234 17.62 30.09 6.88
CA ILE A 234 18.76 29.28 6.40
C ILE A 234 18.35 27.81 6.36
N HIS A 235 17.65 27.31 7.38
CA HIS A 235 17.16 25.94 7.39
C HIS A 235 16.11 25.69 6.31
N LEU A 236 15.28 26.67 5.98
CA LEU A 236 14.37 26.60 4.84
C LEU A 236 15.17 26.53 3.51
N LYS A 237 16.24 27.31 3.37
CA LYS A 237 17.15 27.21 2.23
C LYS A 237 17.83 25.84 2.16
N ASP A 238 18.27 25.28 3.29
CA ASP A 238 18.87 23.95 3.36
C ASP A 238 17.85 22.87 2.95
N LEU A 239 16.62 22.95 3.45
CA LEU A 239 15.51 22.08 3.08
C LEU A 239 15.25 22.14 1.57
N TRP A 240 15.32 23.33 0.97
CA TRP A 240 15.11 23.54 -0.47
C TRP A 240 16.31 23.17 -1.34
N SER A 241 17.49 22.97 -0.74
CA SER A 241 18.68 22.49 -1.45
C SER A 241 18.60 20.98 -1.73
N ASP A 242 17.86 20.23 -0.92
CA ASP A 242 17.58 18.81 -1.13
C ASP A 242 16.34 18.67 -2.03
N GLY A 243 16.52 18.08 -3.22
CA GLY A 243 15.46 17.96 -4.23
C GLY A 243 14.20 17.23 -3.72
N PRO A 244 14.31 15.98 -3.24
CA PRO A 244 13.22 15.25 -2.62
C PRO A 244 12.56 15.96 -1.42
N MET A 245 13.35 16.50 -0.49
CA MET A 245 12.78 17.20 0.68
C MET A 245 12.03 18.47 0.29
N ARG A 246 12.56 19.24 -0.67
CA ARG A 246 11.89 20.42 -1.22
C ARG A 246 10.53 20.08 -1.83
N LEU A 247 10.45 19.01 -2.62
CA LEU A 247 9.20 18.62 -3.27
C LEU A 247 8.15 18.19 -2.24
N ALA A 248 8.56 17.43 -1.22
CA ALA A 248 7.67 17.04 -0.14
C ALA A 248 7.20 18.25 0.68
N SER A 249 8.10 19.17 1.02
CA SER A 249 7.74 20.38 1.76
C SER A 249 6.80 21.26 0.95
N LEU A 250 7.06 21.49 -0.34
CA LEU A 250 6.17 22.27 -1.21
C LEU A 250 4.78 21.64 -1.34
N GLY A 251 4.69 20.32 -1.35
CA GLY A 251 3.40 19.61 -1.29
C GLY A 251 2.62 19.90 0.01
N ILE A 252 3.31 19.90 1.15
CA ILE A 252 2.71 20.24 2.45
C ILE A 252 2.22 21.69 2.47
N ALA A 253 3.04 22.64 2.00
CA ALA A 253 2.62 24.05 1.92
C ALA A 253 1.48 24.27 0.92
N PHE A 254 1.44 23.54 -0.19
CA PHE A 254 0.31 23.58 -1.11
C PHE A 254 -0.99 23.19 -0.41
N PHE A 255 -0.98 22.10 0.38
CA PHE A 255 -2.16 21.71 1.17
C PHE A 255 -2.58 22.83 2.14
N TRP A 256 -1.65 23.38 2.93
CA TRP A 256 -2.00 24.40 3.92
C TRP A 256 -2.45 25.71 3.29
N GLY A 257 -1.84 26.10 2.17
CA GLY A 257 -2.31 27.23 1.36
C GLY A 257 -3.70 26.99 0.78
N PHE A 258 -3.97 25.79 0.25
CA PHE A 258 -5.28 25.42 -0.27
C PHE A 258 -6.35 25.35 0.84
N ALA A 259 -6.00 24.85 2.02
CA ALA A 259 -6.87 24.83 3.20
C ALA A 259 -7.18 26.25 3.70
N ALA A 260 -6.17 27.14 3.74
CA ALA A 260 -6.36 28.54 4.08
C ALA A 260 -7.27 29.25 3.06
N PHE A 261 -7.07 28.97 1.76
CA PHE A 261 -7.93 29.44 0.68
C PHE A 261 -9.38 28.97 0.88
N LEU A 262 -9.61 27.68 1.08
CA LEU A 262 -10.95 27.13 1.31
C LEU A 262 -11.62 27.70 2.56
N ASN A 263 -10.87 27.88 3.64
CA ASN A 263 -11.39 28.47 4.88
C ASN A 263 -11.87 29.92 4.64
N LEU A 264 -11.03 30.76 4.03
CA LEU A 264 -11.39 32.14 3.71
C LEU A 264 -12.54 32.22 2.69
N TRP A 265 -12.55 31.30 1.72
CA TRP A 265 -13.65 31.16 0.76
C TRP A 265 -14.97 30.80 1.46
N ALA A 266 -14.96 29.83 2.38
CA ALA A 266 -16.13 29.41 3.15
C ALA A 266 -16.68 30.54 4.03
N ILE A 267 -15.79 31.31 4.69
CA ILE A 267 -16.17 32.51 5.46
C ILE A 267 -16.88 33.52 4.55
N LYS A 268 -16.35 33.78 3.34
CA LYS A 268 -16.95 34.73 2.39
C LYS A 268 -18.29 34.26 1.86
N ILE A 269 -18.45 32.97 1.56
CA ILE A 269 -19.74 32.39 1.18
C ILE A 269 -20.76 32.57 2.30
N ALA A 270 -20.39 32.29 3.55
CA ALA A 270 -21.27 32.45 4.69
C ALA A 270 -21.68 33.92 4.90
N ALA A 271 -20.71 34.85 4.77
CA ALA A 271 -20.95 36.28 4.90
C ALA A 271 -21.92 36.79 3.83
N GLU A 272 -21.78 36.34 2.58
CA GLU A 272 -22.63 36.76 1.47
C GLU A 272 -24.06 36.21 1.58
N LEU A 273 -24.22 34.93 1.98
CA LEU A 273 -25.54 34.31 2.13
C LEU A 273 -26.37 34.89 3.27
N THR A 274 -25.70 35.33 4.33
CA THR A 274 -26.36 35.84 5.55
C THR A 274 -26.32 37.35 5.67
N GLN A 275 -25.69 38.04 4.70
CA GLN A 275 -25.35 39.46 4.78
C GLN A 275 -24.62 39.83 6.08
N SER A 276 -23.81 38.88 6.60
CA SER A 276 -23.14 38.96 7.91
C SER A 276 -24.08 39.20 9.10
N GLY A 277 -25.37 38.88 8.94
CA GLY A 277 -26.41 39.03 9.93
C GLY A 277 -26.74 37.71 10.65
N GLU A 278 -28.02 37.48 10.90
CA GLU A 278 -28.49 36.30 11.62
C GLU A 278 -28.14 34.99 10.86
N GLY A 279 -27.61 34.00 11.59
CA GLY A 279 -27.22 32.70 11.02
C GLY A 279 -25.79 32.60 10.47
N PHE A 280 -25.03 33.70 10.37
CA PHE A 280 -23.63 33.69 9.89
C PHE A 280 -22.74 32.69 10.64
N GLY A 281 -22.74 32.76 11.98
CA GLY A 281 -21.92 31.89 12.83
C GLY A 281 -22.34 30.41 12.75
N THR A 282 -23.63 30.13 12.65
CA THR A 282 -24.18 28.78 12.48
C THR A 282 -23.71 28.17 11.16
N LEU A 283 -23.80 28.94 10.08
CA LEU A 283 -23.39 28.51 8.74
C LEU A 283 -21.89 28.24 8.66
N GLN A 284 -21.09 29.16 9.21
CA GLN A 284 -19.65 28.99 9.33
C GLN A 284 -19.29 27.74 10.14
N SER A 285 -20.02 27.47 11.23
CA SER A 285 -19.80 26.30 12.08
C SER A 285 -20.11 24.99 11.33
N TRP A 286 -21.16 24.94 10.51
CA TRP A 286 -21.46 23.79 9.66
C TRP A 286 -20.36 23.52 8.64
N PHE A 287 -19.83 24.58 8.01
CA PHE A 287 -18.68 24.44 7.11
C PHE A 287 -17.45 23.90 7.86
N MET A 288 -17.09 24.48 9.00
CA MET A 288 -15.96 23.97 9.78
C MET A 288 -16.16 22.54 10.27
N ALA A 289 -17.40 22.16 10.63
CA ALA A 289 -17.73 20.80 11.02
C ALA A 289 -17.58 19.80 9.87
N ALA A 290 -18.14 20.11 8.70
CA ALA A 290 -17.99 19.26 7.51
C ALA A 290 -16.51 19.08 7.12
N ALA A 291 -15.73 20.17 7.10
CA ALA A 291 -14.29 20.09 6.84
C ALA A 291 -13.53 19.28 7.92
N GLY A 292 -13.83 19.53 9.19
CA GLY A 292 -13.18 18.86 10.33
C GLY A 292 -13.45 17.36 10.36
N ILE A 293 -14.71 16.95 10.16
CA ILE A 293 -15.11 15.53 10.09
C ILE A 293 -14.43 14.85 8.89
N GLY A 294 -14.46 15.50 7.72
CA GLY A 294 -13.80 15.00 6.51
C GLY A 294 -12.31 14.76 6.75
N MET A 295 -11.59 15.76 7.26
CA MET A 295 -10.16 15.64 7.56
C MET A 295 -9.86 14.56 8.59
N ALA A 296 -10.64 14.47 9.68
CA ALA A 296 -10.46 13.44 10.70
C ALA A 296 -10.60 12.03 10.11
N ALA A 297 -11.66 11.78 9.34
CA ALA A 297 -11.87 10.51 8.65
C ALA A 297 -10.74 10.21 7.66
N GLY A 298 -10.30 11.21 6.89
CA GLY A 298 -9.21 11.07 5.92
C GLY A 298 -7.87 10.71 6.57
N PHE A 299 -7.52 11.35 7.69
CA PHE A 299 -6.33 10.99 8.47
C PHE A 299 -6.44 9.60 9.11
N GLY A 300 -7.64 9.20 9.54
CA GLY A 300 -7.90 7.84 10.05
C GLY A 300 -7.66 6.77 8.98
N VAL A 301 -8.20 6.98 7.77
CA VAL A 301 -7.97 6.09 6.63
C VAL A 301 -6.50 6.10 6.21
N ALA A 302 -5.85 7.27 6.17
CA ALA A 302 -4.42 7.38 5.89
C ALA A 302 -3.58 6.56 6.88
N SER A 303 -3.89 6.65 8.17
CA SER A 303 -3.21 5.90 9.22
C SER A 303 -3.28 4.39 8.99
N TRP A 304 -4.44 3.89 8.57
CA TRP A 304 -4.61 2.48 8.23
C TRP A 304 -3.86 2.08 6.95
N LEU A 305 -3.93 2.90 5.90
CA LEU A 305 -3.25 2.66 4.61
C LEU A 305 -1.73 2.68 4.74
N LEU A 306 -1.18 3.53 5.61
CA LEU A 306 0.25 3.75 5.80
C LEU A 306 0.83 2.96 6.98
N ARG A 307 0.08 2.02 7.56
CA ARG A 307 0.45 1.33 8.81
C ARG A 307 1.70 0.45 8.76
N ARG A 308 2.06 -0.03 7.56
CA ARG A 308 3.20 -0.95 7.34
C ARG A 308 4.36 -0.30 6.61
N ARG A 309 4.09 0.73 5.79
CA ARG A 309 5.05 1.40 4.93
C ARG A 309 4.48 2.73 4.42
N ILE A 310 5.34 3.71 4.21
CA ILE A 310 4.96 5.01 3.66
C ILE A 310 4.81 4.89 2.14
N GLU A 311 3.58 5.03 1.64
CA GLU A 311 3.27 4.98 0.22
C GLU A 311 2.90 6.37 -0.31
N LEU A 312 3.85 7.06 -0.94
CA LEU A 312 3.61 8.35 -1.59
C LEU A 312 2.62 8.28 -2.76
N GLY A 313 2.28 7.08 -3.25
CA GLY A 313 1.34 6.90 -4.36
C GLY A 313 -0.09 7.35 -4.05
N TRP A 314 -0.45 7.49 -2.76
CA TRP A 314 -1.74 8.05 -2.36
C TRP A 314 -1.84 9.57 -2.58
N VAL A 315 -0.72 10.29 -2.62
CA VAL A 315 -0.68 11.74 -2.84
C VAL A 315 -1.29 12.14 -4.20
N PRO A 316 -0.86 11.57 -5.34
CA PRO A 316 -1.50 11.88 -6.63
C PRO A 316 -2.95 11.41 -6.73
N VAL A 317 -3.31 10.26 -6.14
CA VAL A 317 -4.71 9.79 -6.10
C VAL A 317 -5.58 10.80 -5.36
N ALA A 318 -5.14 11.23 -4.19
CA ALA A 318 -5.82 12.24 -3.38
C ALA A 318 -5.89 13.58 -4.10
N GLY A 319 -4.83 14.02 -4.78
CA GLY A 319 -4.83 15.27 -5.56
C GLY A 319 -5.84 15.28 -6.71
N VAL A 320 -6.02 14.15 -7.42
CA VAL A 320 -7.05 14.02 -8.48
C VAL A 320 -8.44 14.15 -7.87
N LEU A 321 -8.68 13.50 -6.74
CA LEU A 321 -9.98 13.54 -6.07
C LEU A 321 -10.24 14.90 -5.42
N MET A 322 -9.23 15.57 -4.85
CA MET A 322 -9.34 16.96 -4.39
C MET A 322 -9.73 17.90 -5.53
N THR A 323 -9.08 17.75 -6.69
CA THR A 323 -9.39 18.54 -7.89
C THR A 323 -10.85 18.33 -8.32
N LEU A 324 -11.29 17.07 -8.37
CA LEU A 324 -12.67 16.70 -8.70
C LEU A 324 -13.67 17.31 -7.73
N PHE A 325 -13.51 17.10 -6.42
CA PHE A 325 -14.47 17.59 -5.42
C PHE A 325 -14.45 19.10 -5.26
N ALA A 326 -13.30 19.77 -5.45
CA ALA A 326 -13.24 21.23 -5.50
C ALA A 326 -13.98 21.78 -6.73
N GLY A 327 -13.84 21.13 -7.90
CA GLY A 327 -14.59 21.48 -9.11
C GLY A 327 -16.09 21.25 -8.96
N LEU A 328 -16.49 20.12 -8.36
CA LEU A 328 -17.90 19.85 -8.04
C LEU A 328 -18.46 20.89 -7.09
N LEU A 329 -17.72 21.25 -6.03
CA LEU A 329 -18.14 22.26 -5.06
C LEU A 329 -18.30 23.65 -5.70
N ALA A 330 -17.42 24.02 -6.63
CA ALA A 330 -17.56 25.25 -7.43
C ALA A 330 -18.80 25.24 -8.34
N GLY A 331 -19.18 24.05 -8.83
CA GLY A 331 -20.36 23.84 -9.67
C GLY A 331 -21.68 24.02 -8.93
N LEU A 332 -21.73 23.74 -7.63
CA LEU A 332 -22.94 23.89 -6.81
C LEU A 332 -23.26 25.37 -6.53
N ASP A 333 -24.54 25.73 -6.59
CA ASP A 333 -25.01 27.05 -6.18
C ASP A 333 -25.33 27.05 -4.67
N PRO A 334 -24.60 27.84 -3.85
CA PRO A 334 -24.85 27.93 -2.42
C PRO A 334 -26.28 28.38 -2.06
N ARG A 335 -26.94 29.20 -2.89
CA ARG A 335 -28.30 29.70 -2.60
C ARG A 335 -29.34 28.58 -2.60
N GLN A 336 -29.23 27.67 -3.57
CA GLN A 336 -30.15 26.54 -3.72
C GLN A 336 -29.80 25.38 -2.79
N SER A 337 -28.55 25.33 -2.30
CA SER A 337 -28.04 24.25 -1.47
C SER A 337 -27.97 24.57 0.02
N LEU A 338 -28.22 25.82 0.46
CA LEU A 338 -28.16 26.24 1.87
C LEU A 338 -29.40 26.99 2.39
N ASP A 339 -30.59 26.77 1.81
CA ASP A 339 -31.86 27.31 2.30
C ASP A 339 -32.26 26.69 3.68
N LEU A 340 -31.67 27.20 4.77
CA LEU A 340 -31.70 26.63 6.12
C LEU A 340 -32.98 26.95 6.91
N LEU A 341 -33.86 27.82 6.41
CA LEU A 341 -35.00 28.35 7.16
C LEU A 341 -36.36 27.79 6.75
N THR A 342 -36.42 26.90 5.76
CA THR A 342 -37.65 26.19 5.41
C THR A 342 -37.41 24.68 5.39
N LEU A 343 -38.06 23.94 6.31
CA LEU A 343 -38.09 22.47 6.35
C LEU A 343 -38.89 21.91 5.16
N GLY A 344 -38.41 22.16 3.94
CA GLY A 344 -38.99 21.69 2.68
C GLY A 344 -38.22 20.52 2.06
N PRO A 345 -38.63 20.04 0.86
CA PRO A 345 -38.02 18.90 0.16
C PRO A 345 -36.56 19.11 -0.29
N SER A 346 -35.94 20.26 0.03
CA SER A 346 -34.58 20.68 -0.34
C SER A 346 -33.47 20.09 0.55
N ALA A 347 -33.79 19.36 1.63
CA ALA A 347 -32.79 18.76 2.55
C ALA A 347 -31.73 17.86 1.87
N ALA A 348 -32.04 17.30 0.70
CA ALA A 348 -31.11 16.50 -0.10
C ALA A 348 -29.98 17.34 -0.76
N LEU A 349 -30.22 18.61 -1.08
CA LEU A 349 -29.23 19.52 -1.68
C LEU A 349 -28.26 20.07 -0.62
N HIS A 350 -28.73 20.31 0.63
CA HIS A 350 -27.90 20.68 1.78
C HIS A 350 -26.89 19.63 2.17
N THR A 351 -27.35 18.38 2.25
CA THR A 351 -26.49 17.22 2.50
C THR A 351 -25.48 17.01 1.37
N THR A 352 -25.82 17.41 0.14
CA THR A 352 -24.90 17.34 -1.00
C THR A 352 -23.76 18.37 -0.89
N PHE A 353 -24.04 19.64 -0.63
CA PHE A 353 -22.97 20.66 -0.52
C PHE A 353 -21.99 20.34 0.63
N LEU A 354 -22.53 20.07 1.83
CA LEU A 354 -21.71 19.70 2.99
C LEU A 354 -21.02 18.35 2.77
N GLY A 355 -21.66 17.40 2.09
CA GLY A 355 -21.08 16.10 1.73
C GLY A 355 -19.89 16.23 0.78
N VAL A 356 -20.02 17.03 -0.29
CA VAL A 356 -18.92 17.33 -1.22
C VAL A 356 -17.77 18.03 -0.50
N MET A 357 -18.06 18.97 0.40
CA MET A 357 -17.03 19.65 1.18
C MET A 357 -16.32 18.70 2.16
N THR A 358 -17.07 17.78 2.78
CA THR A 358 -16.54 16.71 3.64
C THR A 358 -15.61 15.79 2.84
N LEU A 359 -16.01 15.39 1.62
CA LEU A 359 -15.18 14.55 0.74
C LEU A 359 -13.93 15.29 0.27
N LEU A 360 -14.04 16.57 -0.08
CA LEU A 360 -12.88 17.41 -0.41
C LEU A 360 -11.87 17.43 0.74
N ALA A 361 -12.33 17.67 1.97
CA ALA A 361 -11.52 17.68 3.17
C ALA A 361 -10.92 16.30 3.50
N PHE A 362 -11.66 15.22 3.25
CA PHE A 362 -11.19 13.83 3.39
C PHE A 362 -10.01 13.53 2.47
N PHE A 363 -10.13 13.86 1.17
CA PHE A 363 -9.02 13.65 0.23
C PHE A 363 -7.87 14.62 0.49
N ALA A 364 -8.13 15.82 0.98
CA ALA A 364 -7.07 16.74 1.41
C ALA A 364 -6.22 16.15 2.56
N ALA A 365 -6.85 15.46 3.52
CA ALA A 365 -6.12 14.75 4.57
C ALA A 365 -5.32 13.54 4.03
N LEU A 366 -5.88 12.77 3.08
CA LEU A 366 -5.16 11.67 2.41
C LEU A 366 -3.98 12.16 1.55
N PHE A 367 -4.05 13.40 1.05
CA PHE A 367 -2.94 14.05 0.34
C PHE A 367 -1.81 14.43 1.30
N LEU A 368 -2.15 15.01 2.45
CA LEU A 368 -1.17 15.53 3.41
C LEU A 368 -0.46 14.42 4.21
N ALA A 369 -1.18 13.38 4.62
CA ALA A 369 -0.66 12.37 5.55
C ALA A 369 0.60 11.63 5.06
N PRO A 370 0.68 11.13 3.80
CA PRO A 370 1.88 10.48 3.29
C PRO A 370 3.08 11.43 3.22
N LEU A 371 2.86 12.70 2.85
CA LEU A 371 3.92 13.70 2.76
C LEU A 371 4.51 14.02 4.14
N ASN A 372 3.63 14.21 5.14
CA ASN A 372 4.05 14.42 6.52
C ASN A 372 4.81 13.22 7.10
N ALA A 373 4.32 12.00 6.88
CA ALA A 373 5.02 10.81 7.33
C ALA A 373 6.40 10.68 6.67
N TRP A 374 6.47 10.93 5.36
CA TRP A 374 7.70 10.79 4.59
C TRP A 374 8.77 11.80 5.01
N ILE A 375 8.39 13.08 5.18
CA ILE A 375 9.34 14.12 5.59
C ILE A 375 9.84 13.88 7.02
N GLN A 376 8.97 13.41 7.92
CA GLN A 376 9.31 13.08 9.31
C GLN A 376 10.31 11.93 9.41
N ASP A 377 10.14 10.90 8.59
CA ASP A 377 11.05 9.76 8.55
C ASP A 377 12.45 10.16 8.04
N ARG A 378 12.52 11.13 7.12
CA ARG A 378 13.77 11.61 6.51
C ARG A 378 14.51 12.69 7.32
N TYR A 379 13.88 13.30 8.31
CA TYR A 379 14.56 14.29 9.14
C TYR A 379 15.72 13.67 9.92
N PRO A 380 16.95 14.22 9.80
CA PRO A 380 18.07 13.82 10.65
C PRO A 380 17.73 14.02 12.12
N ALA A 381 18.06 13.05 12.99
CA ALA A 381 17.71 13.12 14.40
C ALA A 381 18.22 14.40 15.09
N ALA A 382 19.37 14.92 14.66
CA ALA A 382 20.00 16.11 15.25
C ALA A 382 19.33 17.45 14.92
N LYS A 383 18.54 17.53 13.83
CA LYS A 383 17.95 18.79 13.34
C LYS A 383 16.44 18.68 13.07
N ARG A 384 15.80 17.67 13.66
CA ARG A 384 14.39 17.35 13.37
C ARG A 384 13.45 18.49 13.77
N GLY A 385 13.67 19.10 14.93
CA GLY A 385 12.88 20.24 15.41
C GLY A 385 13.11 21.48 14.55
N GLU A 386 14.36 21.79 14.24
CA GLU A 386 14.73 22.93 13.39
C GLU A 386 14.14 22.84 11.97
N LEU A 387 14.19 21.67 11.32
CA LEU A 387 13.62 21.46 10.00
C LEU A 387 12.09 21.51 10.02
N GLN A 388 11.45 20.96 11.07
CA GLN A 388 9.99 21.07 11.22
C GLN A 388 9.55 22.54 11.38
N SER A 389 10.31 23.34 12.13
CA SER A 389 10.06 24.77 12.26
C SER A 389 10.19 25.52 10.93
N ALA A 390 11.14 25.15 10.07
CA ALA A 390 11.27 25.72 8.73
C ALA A 390 10.06 25.38 7.83
N VAL A 391 9.53 24.16 7.92
CA VAL A 391 8.28 23.77 7.24
C VAL A 391 7.10 24.60 7.74
N ASN A 392 6.97 24.80 9.06
CA ASN A 392 5.88 25.61 9.62
C ASN A 392 5.91 27.07 9.09
N LEU A 393 7.10 27.69 8.94
CA LEU A 393 7.22 29.00 8.32
C LEU A 393 6.66 28.99 6.89
N GLN A 394 7.04 27.98 6.11
CA GLN A 394 6.59 27.81 4.73
C GLN A 394 5.05 27.70 4.65
N ASP A 395 4.43 26.99 5.60
CA ASP A 395 2.98 26.84 5.70
C ASP A 395 2.29 28.18 5.98
N CYS A 396 2.86 28.99 6.88
CA CYS A 396 2.37 30.36 7.12
C CYS A 396 2.47 31.24 5.87
N LEU A 397 3.57 31.17 5.12
CA LEU A 397 3.74 31.91 3.86
C LEU A 397 2.71 31.48 2.80
N ALA A 398 2.40 30.18 2.72
CA ALA A 398 1.35 29.68 1.84
C ALA A 398 -0.05 30.19 2.23
N GLY A 399 -0.33 30.31 3.53
CA GLY A 399 -1.55 30.94 4.03
C GLY A 399 -1.67 32.42 3.64
N ILE A 400 -0.58 33.18 3.73
CA ILE A 400 -0.55 34.59 3.28
C ILE A 400 -0.81 34.67 1.77
N LEU A 401 -0.21 33.78 0.98
CA LEU A 401 -0.46 33.71 -0.46
C LEU A 401 -1.95 33.45 -0.77
N ALA A 402 -2.63 32.60 0.00
CA ALA A 402 -4.06 32.37 -0.15
C ALA A 402 -4.90 33.64 0.07
N VAL A 403 -4.55 34.47 1.07
CA VAL A 403 -5.20 35.78 1.30
C VAL A 403 -5.01 36.69 0.08
N VAL A 404 -3.80 36.74 -0.48
CA VAL A 404 -3.49 37.54 -1.68
C VAL A 404 -4.30 37.06 -2.88
N ILE A 405 -4.37 35.74 -3.12
CA ILE A 405 -5.15 35.14 -4.22
C ILE A 405 -6.62 35.53 -4.12
N ILE A 406 -7.21 35.44 -2.93
CA ILE A 406 -8.63 35.77 -2.75
C ILE A 406 -8.88 37.26 -2.94
N LYS A 407 -8.02 38.13 -2.39
CA LYS A 407 -8.17 39.58 -2.50
C LYS A 407 -8.01 40.05 -3.96
N PHE A 408 -6.96 39.58 -4.64
CA PHE A 408 -6.68 39.94 -6.02
C PHE A 408 -7.68 39.31 -6.99
N GLY A 409 -7.98 38.02 -6.84
CA GLY A 409 -8.97 37.32 -7.64
C GLY A 409 -10.37 37.93 -7.51
N GLY A 410 -10.79 38.29 -6.29
CA GLY A 410 -12.03 39.03 -6.07
C GLY A 410 -12.03 40.41 -6.76
N SER A 411 -10.87 41.06 -6.88
CA SER A 411 -10.77 42.33 -7.63
C SER A 411 -10.86 42.14 -9.14
N LEU A 412 -10.38 41.01 -9.69
CA LEU A 412 -10.48 40.71 -11.12
C LEU A 412 -11.91 40.34 -11.55
N LEU A 413 -12.69 39.78 -10.63
CA LEU A 413 -14.08 39.36 -10.85
C LEU A 413 -15.10 40.44 -10.44
N LYS A 414 -14.65 41.70 -10.29
CA LYS A 414 -15.53 42.83 -10.02
C LYS A 414 -16.55 42.98 -11.15
N GLY A 415 -17.84 43.06 -10.79
CA GLY A 415 -18.96 43.17 -11.73
C GLY A 415 -19.74 41.88 -11.93
N MET A 416 -19.26 40.74 -11.43
CA MET A 416 -20.05 39.52 -11.30
C MET A 416 -20.88 39.54 -10.02
N ASP A 417 -21.95 38.73 -9.97
CA ASP A 417 -22.62 38.38 -8.72
C ASP A 417 -21.59 37.84 -7.70
N PRO A 418 -21.59 38.29 -6.43
CA PRO A 418 -20.56 37.92 -5.45
C PRO A 418 -20.41 36.41 -5.24
N LEU A 419 -21.51 35.65 -5.23
CA LEU A 419 -21.46 34.19 -5.09
C LEU A 419 -20.94 33.54 -6.37
N ALA A 420 -21.34 34.03 -7.54
CA ALA A 420 -20.77 33.58 -8.80
C ALA A 420 -19.25 33.83 -8.85
N ALA A 421 -18.78 35.00 -8.40
CA ALA A 421 -17.36 35.31 -8.32
C ALA A 421 -16.59 34.36 -7.38
N LEU A 422 -17.15 34.04 -6.20
CA LEU A 422 -16.56 33.09 -5.27
C LEU A 422 -16.52 31.66 -5.83
N ARG A 423 -17.54 31.23 -6.57
CA ARG A 423 -17.56 29.94 -7.27
C ARG A 423 -16.49 29.88 -8.38
N THR A 424 -16.39 30.92 -9.20
CA THR A 424 -15.35 31.04 -10.22
C THR A 424 -13.95 31.01 -9.60
N LEU A 425 -13.76 31.66 -8.46
CA LEU A 425 -12.48 31.63 -7.75
C LEU A 425 -12.15 30.22 -7.24
N LEU A 426 -13.11 29.48 -6.69
CA LEU A 426 -12.91 28.08 -6.31
C LEU A 426 -12.62 27.19 -7.51
N LEU A 427 -13.27 27.43 -8.66
CA LEU A 427 -12.98 26.72 -9.91
C LEU A 427 -11.53 26.94 -10.36
N PHE A 428 -11.03 28.18 -10.31
CA PHE A 428 -9.61 28.45 -10.58
C PHE A 428 -8.69 27.75 -9.56
N GLY A 429 -9.08 27.72 -8.28
CA GLY A 429 -8.40 26.95 -7.25
C GLY A 429 -8.36 25.45 -7.57
N ALA A 430 -9.46 24.88 -8.03
CA ALA A 430 -9.56 23.49 -8.46
C ALA A 430 -8.67 23.21 -9.67
N LEU A 431 -8.67 24.07 -10.69
CA LEU A 431 -7.79 23.94 -11.86
C LEU A 431 -6.31 24.04 -11.48
N GLY A 432 -5.95 24.95 -10.58
CA GLY A 432 -4.61 25.05 -10.02
C GLY A 432 -4.19 23.78 -9.26
N CYS A 433 -5.09 23.23 -8.43
CA CYS A 433 -4.91 21.94 -7.78
C CYS A 433 -4.70 20.81 -8.80
N GLY A 434 -5.46 20.79 -9.89
CA GLY A 434 -5.33 19.82 -10.98
C GLY A 434 -3.99 19.93 -11.70
N ALA A 435 -3.51 21.14 -11.99
CA ALA A 435 -2.22 21.38 -12.63
C ALA A 435 -1.05 20.90 -11.75
N ILE A 436 -1.10 21.19 -10.45
CA ILE A 436 -0.12 20.72 -9.47
C ILE A 436 -0.16 19.20 -9.35
N THR A 437 -1.37 18.62 -9.27
CA THR A 437 -1.57 17.16 -9.22
C THR A 437 -0.98 16.49 -10.46
N LEU A 438 -1.17 17.05 -11.66
CA LEU A 438 -0.58 16.53 -12.89
C LEU A 438 0.96 16.59 -12.84
N GLY A 439 1.52 17.65 -12.26
CA GLY A 439 2.94 17.75 -11.93
C GLY A 439 3.40 16.63 -11.00
N ILE A 440 2.66 16.37 -9.92
CA ILE A 440 2.96 15.28 -8.95
C ILE A 440 2.89 13.91 -9.63
N ILE A 441 1.90 13.65 -10.48
CA ILE A 441 1.79 12.38 -11.24
C ILE A 441 3.03 12.18 -12.13
N ARG A 442 3.54 13.24 -12.76
CA ARG A 442 4.77 13.20 -13.57
C ARG A 442 6.03 13.00 -12.72
N LEU A 443 6.05 13.50 -11.48
CA LEU A 443 7.16 13.33 -10.54
C LEU A 443 7.17 11.94 -9.88
N LEU A 444 6.00 11.35 -9.63
CA LEU A 444 5.83 10.07 -8.92
C LEU A 444 5.07 9.00 -9.74
N PRO A 445 5.42 8.76 -11.02
CA PRO A 445 4.64 7.87 -11.89
C PRO A 445 4.65 6.42 -11.38
N ALA A 446 5.79 5.97 -10.85
CA ALA A 446 5.95 4.65 -10.26
C ALA A 446 5.06 4.47 -9.02
N HIS A 447 5.13 5.38 -8.05
CA HIS A 447 4.32 5.26 -6.83
C HIS A 447 2.82 5.31 -7.13
N PHE A 448 2.39 6.19 -8.05
CA PHE A 448 0.99 6.29 -8.49
C PHE A 448 0.51 4.99 -9.13
N ALA A 449 1.22 4.50 -10.15
CA ALA A 449 0.86 3.29 -10.86
C ALA A 449 0.91 2.04 -9.98
N ARG A 450 1.80 2.00 -8.98
CA ARG A 450 1.89 0.90 -8.02
C ARG A 450 0.64 0.85 -7.16
N VAL A 451 0.19 2.00 -6.63
CA VAL A 451 -1.02 2.05 -5.80
C VAL A 451 -2.25 1.68 -6.61
N ILE A 452 -2.41 2.23 -7.81
CA ILE A 452 -3.55 1.91 -8.70
C ILE A 452 -3.51 0.44 -9.14
N GLY A 453 -2.37 -0.03 -9.66
CA GLY A 453 -2.18 -1.39 -10.15
C GLY A 453 -2.38 -2.43 -9.05
N LEU A 454 -1.76 -2.24 -7.87
CA LEU A 454 -1.97 -3.15 -6.74
C LEU A 454 -3.40 -3.13 -6.22
N SER A 455 -4.09 -1.99 -6.27
CA SER A 455 -5.50 -1.90 -5.86
C SER A 455 -6.39 -2.67 -6.82
N ILE A 456 -6.22 -2.48 -8.14
CA ILE A 456 -6.94 -3.24 -9.17
C ILE A 456 -6.66 -4.73 -9.03
N VAL A 457 -5.38 -5.11 -8.90
CA VAL A 457 -4.98 -6.51 -8.73
C VAL A 457 -5.61 -7.11 -7.48
N ARG A 458 -5.64 -6.41 -6.34
CA ARG A 458 -6.26 -6.93 -5.12
C ARG A 458 -7.78 -7.02 -5.18
N SER A 459 -8.43 -6.19 -6.01
CA SER A 459 -9.88 -6.26 -6.23
C SER A 459 -10.28 -7.45 -7.10
N ILE A 460 -9.45 -7.81 -8.09
CA ILE A 460 -9.72 -8.92 -9.02
C ILE A 460 -9.14 -10.24 -8.48
N TYR A 461 -7.98 -10.20 -7.83
CA TYR A 461 -7.22 -11.35 -7.37
C TYR A 461 -7.08 -11.37 -5.85
N ARG A 462 -7.56 -12.44 -5.23
CA ARG A 462 -7.36 -12.69 -3.80
C ARG A 462 -6.04 -13.43 -3.60
N ILE A 463 -5.00 -12.66 -3.31
CA ILE A 463 -3.64 -13.18 -3.12
C ILE A 463 -3.48 -13.65 -1.67
N ARG A 464 -3.13 -14.92 -1.48
CA ARG A 464 -2.80 -15.52 -0.18
C ARG A 464 -1.31 -15.85 -0.17
N ALA A 465 -0.56 -15.20 0.70
CA ALA A 465 0.81 -15.58 1.00
C ALA A 465 0.79 -16.79 1.95
N VAL A 466 1.62 -17.79 1.66
CA VAL A 466 1.79 -19.02 2.44
C VAL A 466 3.25 -19.06 2.88
N ASP A 467 3.47 -19.26 4.16
CA ASP A 467 4.80 -19.32 4.77
C ASP A 467 5.69 -18.09 4.49
N ASP A 468 5.11 -16.89 4.41
CA ASP A 468 5.82 -15.63 4.18
C ASP A 468 6.89 -15.30 5.24
N HIS A 469 6.81 -15.93 6.41
CA HIS A 469 7.83 -15.89 7.45
C HIS A 469 9.16 -16.54 7.05
N HIS A 470 9.18 -17.40 6.02
CA HIS A 470 10.41 -17.94 5.44
C HIS A 470 11.22 -16.88 4.68
N LEU A 471 10.62 -15.75 4.31
CA LEU A 471 11.37 -14.62 3.75
C LEU A 471 12.06 -13.86 4.89
N PRO A 472 13.41 -13.82 4.94
CA PRO A 472 14.13 -13.07 5.96
C PRO A 472 13.66 -11.60 6.04
N ARG A 473 13.46 -11.11 7.27
CA ARG A 473 12.98 -9.72 7.49
C ARG A 473 14.03 -8.67 7.14
N GLU A 474 15.30 -9.01 7.29
CA GLU A 474 16.46 -8.14 7.04
C GLU A 474 17.50 -8.86 6.19
N GLY A 475 18.46 -8.11 5.64
CA GLY A 475 19.52 -8.65 4.76
C GLY A 475 19.05 -8.97 3.35
N GLY A 476 20.00 -9.27 2.46
CA GLY A 476 19.71 -9.58 1.06
C GLY A 476 19.03 -10.93 0.90
N VAL A 477 18.14 -11.08 -0.08
CA VAL A 477 17.47 -12.35 -0.37
C VAL A 477 17.33 -12.56 -1.87
N LEU A 478 17.75 -13.72 -2.37
CA LEU A 478 17.50 -14.11 -3.75
C LEU A 478 16.20 -14.92 -3.83
N MET A 479 15.13 -14.29 -4.30
CA MET A 479 13.83 -14.90 -4.51
C MET A 479 13.75 -15.56 -5.88
N LEU A 480 13.44 -16.85 -5.94
CA LEU A 480 13.35 -17.63 -7.18
C LEU A 480 11.95 -18.19 -7.35
N PRO A 481 11.01 -17.45 -7.99
CA PRO A 481 9.67 -17.94 -8.29
C PRO A 481 9.61 -18.73 -9.60
N ASN A 482 8.60 -19.59 -9.78
CA ASN A 482 8.20 -20.06 -11.12
C ASN A 482 7.70 -18.89 -12.00
N HIS A 483 7.73 -19.01 -13.32
CA HIS A 483 7.35 -17.91 -14.23
C HIS A 483 6.12 -18.24 -15.08
N VAL A 484 4.97 -17.72 -14.65
CA VAL A 484 3.64 -18.23 -15.05
C VAL A 484 2.79 -17.20 -15.79
N SER A 485 2.93 -15.92 -15.46
CA SER A 485 2.06 -14.87 -16.00
C SER A 485 2.78 -13.54 -16.20
N TRP A 486 2.23 -12.70 -17.08
CA TRP A 486 2.72 -11.32 -17.25
C TRP A 486 2.52 -10.44 -16.00
N ALA A 487 1.68 -10.87 -15.07
CA ALA A 487 1.38 -10.13 -13.84
C ALA A 487 2.16 -10.65 -12.61
N ASP A 488 3.11 -11.58 -12.80
CA ASP A 488 3.87 -12.20 -11.70
C ASP A 488 4.50 -11.16 -10.76
N ALA A 489 5.06 -10.08 -11.30
CA ALA A 489 5.65 -9.03 -10.48
C ALA A 489 4.64 -8.32 -9.56
N PHE A 490 3.39 -8.11 -10.03
CA PHE A 490 2.34 -7.55 -9.20
C PHE A 490 1.93 -8.52 -8.10
N PHE A 491 1.79 -9.80 -8.44
CA PHE A 491 1.40 -10.84 -7.48
C PHE A 491 2.45 -11.01 -6.38
N LEU A 492 3.73 -11.12 -6.77
CA LEU A 492 4.86 -11.21 -5.85
C LEU A 492 5.03 -9.96 -5.00
N THR A 493 4.90 -8.76 -5.58
CA THR A 493 4.95 -7.50 -4.81
C THR A 493 3.78 -7.37 -3.83
N ALA A 494 2.62 -7.93 -4.16
CA ALA A 494 1.45 -7.89 -3.29
C ALA A 494 1.54 -8.88 -2.13
N ALA A 495 2.19 -10.04 -2.32
CA ALA A 495 2.39 -11.07 -1.31
C ALA A 495 3.65 -10.88 -0.46
N SER A 496 4.71 -10.32 -1.04
CA SER A 496 5.99 -10.13 -0.35
C SER A 496 5.86 -9.10 0.77
N PRO A 497 6.37 -9.39 1.99
CA PRO A 497 6.43 -8.41 3.07
C PRO A 497 7.47 -7.31 2.82
N ARG A 498 8.40 -7.51 1.88
CA ARG A 498 9.50 -6.58 1.55
C ARG A 498 9.41 -6.13 0.08
N PRO A 499 9.88 -4.91 -0.26
CA PRO A 499 9.99 -4.48 -1.66
C PRO A 499 10.85 -5.45 -2.47
N VAL A 500 10.33 -5.88 -3.62
CA VAL A 500 10.98 -6.86 -4.50
C VAL A 500 11.56 -6.14 -5.71
N ARG A 501 12.82 -6.40 -6.04
CA ARG A 501 13.49 -5.90 -7.24
C ARG A 501 13.58 -7.01 -8.27
N PHE A 502 12.89 -6.87 -9.38
CA PHE A 502 12.85 -7.90 -10.41
C PHE A 502 14.08 -7.81 -11.29
N VAL A 503 14.67 -8.95 -11.65
CA VAL A 503 15.73 -9.02 -12.66
C VAL A 503 15.08 -9.24 -14.02
N MET A 504 15.41 -8.41 -15.00
CA MET A 504 14.82 -8.48 -16.35
C MET A 504 15.85 -8.18 -17.42
N ASP A 505 15.72 -8.82 -18.59
CA ASP A 505 16.62 -8.55 -19.72
C ASP A 505 16.47 -7.10 -20.23
N ALA A 506 17.60 -6.42 -20.33
CA ALA A 506 17.74 -5.05 -20.82
C ALA A 506 17.23 -4.88 -22.26
N THR A 507 17.23 -5.94 -23.08
CA THR A 507 16.70 -5.88 -24.46
C THR A 507 15.23 -5.48 -24.48
N TYR A 508 14.41 -5.95 -23.53
CA TYR A 508 12.99 -5.58 -23.46
C TYR A 508 12.78 -4.12 -23.04
N MET A 509 13.79 -3.44 -22.51
CA MET A 509 13.69 -2.01 -22.21
C MET A 509 13.60 -1.13 -23.45
N GLN A 510 13.83 -1.67 -24.66
CA GLN A 510 13.58 -0.95 -25.90
C GLN A 510 12.09 -0.59 -26.08
N TYR A 511 11.19 -1.35 -25.46
CA TYR A 511 9.74 -1.07 -25.50
C TYR A 511 9.34 -0.10 -24.38
N ALA A 512 8.72 1.02 -24.76
CA ALA A 512 8.34 2.08 -23.80
C ALA A 512 7.45 1.60 -22.63
N PRO A 513 6.42 0.74 -22.84
CA PRO A 513 5.61 0.23 -21.72
C PRO A 513 6.42 -0.62 -20.72
N VAL A 514 7.35 -1.42 -21.24
CA VAL A 514 8.22 -2.26 -20.41
C VAL A 514 9.22 -1.43 -19.62
N ARG A 515 9.81 -0.40 -20.24
CA ARG A 515 10.69 0.55 -19.56
C ARG A 515 9.96 1.25 -18.40
N TRP A 516 8.74 1.70 -18.65
CA TRP A 516 7.88 2.29 -17.61
C TRP A 516 7.60 1.30 -16.48
N PHE A 517 7.28 0.05 -16.79
CA PHE A 517 7.09 -1.03 -15.82
C PHE A 517 8.37 -1.33 -15.01
N CYS A 518 9.54 -1.25 -15.62
CA CYS A 518 10.80 -1.46 -14.91
C CYS A 518 11.08 -0.36 -13.89
N THR A 519 10.79 0.89 -14.26
CA THR A 519 10.87 2.02 -13.34
C THR A 519 9.87 1.87 -12.20
N LEU A 520 8.69 1.29 -12.46
CA LEU A 520 7.64 1.03 -11.49
C LEU A 520 8.06 0.08 -10.36
N PHE A 521 8.84 -0.97 -10.68
CA PHE A 521 9.24 -2.02 -9.74
C PHE A 521 10.72 -2.00 -9.36
N HIS A 522 11.44 -0.91 -9.64
CA HIS A 522 12.88 -0.80 -9.42
C HIS A 522 13.67 -2.00 -9.96
N THR A 523 13.22 -2.50 -11.13
CA THR A 523 13.77 -3.66 -11.81
C THR A 523 15.25 -3.46 -12.08
N VAL A 524 16.04 -4.50 -11.84
CA VAL A 524 17.46 -4.59 -12.15
C VAL A 524 17.60 -5.03 -13.61
N PRO A 525 17.94 -4.13 -14.55
CA PRO A 525 18.17 -4.51 -15.93
C PRO A 525 19.47 -5.30 -16.02
N ILE A 526 19.42 -6.45 -16.68
CA ILE A 526 20.59 -7.28 -16.95
C ILE A 526 20.74 -7.51 -18.45
N SER A 527 21.94 -7.45 -18.99
CA SER A 527 22.18 -7.85 -20.38
C SER A 527 22.52 -9.33 -20.44
N LEU A 528 21.70 -10.14 -21.13
CA LEU A 528 21.98 -11.57 -21.31
C LEU A 528 23.33 -11.84 -22.01
N GLY A 529 23.79 -10.91 -22.85
CA GLY A 529 25.11 -10.97 -23.50
C GLY A 529 26.30 -10.60 -22.61
N LYS A 530 26.07 -10.12 -21.37
CA LYS A 530 27.12 -9.72 -20.41
C LYS A 530 26.88 -10.34 -19.03
N PRO A 531 27.01 -11.67 -18.89
CA PRO A 531 26.65 -12.40 -17.68
C PRO A 531 27.41 -11.95 -16.43
N ARG A 532 28.67 -11.50 -16.55
CA ARG A 532 29.47 -10.99 -15.41
C ARG A 532 28.91 -9.68 -14.85
N GLU A 533 28.42 -8.79 -15.70
CA GLU A 533 27.87 -7.50 -15.29
C GLU A 533 26.53 -7.71 -14.58
N ALA A 534 25.65 -8.53 -15.17
CA ALA A 534 24.37 -8.92 -14.59
C ALA A 534 24.53 -9.51 -13.17
N LEU A 535 25.49 -10.41 -13.02
CA LEU A 535 25.82 -11.06 -11.76
C LEU A 535 26.32 -10.06 -10.71
N LYS A 536 27.19 -9.12 -11.10
CA LYS A 536 27.71 -8.07 -10.21
C LYS A 536 26.60 -7.13 -9.72
N ILE A 537 25.68 -6.73 -10.59
CA ILE A 537 24.58 -5.85 -10.22
C ILE A 537 23.63 -6.56 -9.24
N ALA A 538 23.26 -7.82 -9.52
CA ALA A 538 22.42 -8.61 -8.62
C ALA A 538 23.11 -8.83 -7.25
N ALA A 539 24.39 -9.19 -7.24
CA ALA A 539 25.15 -9.38 -6.00
C ALA A 539 25.27 -8.08 -5.19
N THR A 540 25.44 -6.93 -5.83
CA THR A 540 25.49 -5.63 -5.15
C THR A 540 24.14 -5.28 -4.52
N ALA A 541 23.03 -5.53 -5.21
CA ALA A 541 21.69 -5.31 -4.64
C ALA A 541 21.44 -6.23 -3.43
N LEU A 542 21.83 -7.50 -3.52
CA LEU A 542 21.77 -8.43 -2.40
C LEU A 542 22.64 -7.95 -1.22
N ALA A 543 23.87 -7.50 -1.47
CA ALA A 543 24.76 -6.96 -0.44
C ALA A 543 24.19 -5.69 0.25
N ASN A 544 23.41 -4.88 -0.47
CA ASN A 544 22.71 -3.72 0.08
C ASN A 544 21.47 -4.09 0.93
N GLY A 545 21.16 -5.38 1.06
CA GLY A 545 19.99 -5.84 1.79
C GLY A 545 18.71 -5.91 0.96
N ASP A 546 18.76 -5.80 -0.37
CA ASP A 546 17.56 -5.86 -1.21
C ASP A 546 17.05 -7.30 -1.40
N VAL A 547 15.74 -7.45 -1.58
CA VAL A 547 15.14 -8.68 -2.10
C VAL A 547 15.20 -8.65 -3.62
N VAL A 548 16.03 -9.49 -4.21
CA VAL A 548 16.20 -9.61 -5.66
C VAL A 548 15.42 -10.82 -6.15
N CYS A 549 14.47 -10.60 -7.05
CA CYS A 549 13.67 -11.65 -7.66
C CYS A 549 14.19 -11.98 -9.06
N LEU A 550 14.52 -13.25 -9.28
CA LEU A 550 14.96 -13.77 -10.56
C LEU A 550 14.10 -14.98 -10.93
N PHE A 551 13.47 -14.95 -12.10
CA PHE A 551 12.78 -16.11 -12.66
C PHE A 551 13.84 -17.10 -13.20
N PRO A 552 14.08 -18.25 -12.55
CA PRO A 552 15.17 -19.14 -12.89
C PRO A 552 14.96 -19.87 -14.22
N GLU A 553 13.73 -19.92 -14.73
CA GLU A 553 13.37 -20.53 -16.03
C GLU A 553 13.80 -19.66 -17.22
N GLY A 554 13.93 -18.34 -17.03
CA GLY A 554 14.34 -17.38 -18.06
C GLY A 554 13.27 -17.03 -19.11
N GLN A 555 12.13 -17.72 -19.12
CA GLN A 555 11.00 -17.45 -20.03
C GLN A 555 9.67 -17.82 -19.36
N LEU A 556 8.56 -17.22 -19.82
CA LEU A 556 7.22 -17.59 -19.36
C LEU A 556 6.85 -19.00 -19.82
N THR A 557 6.36 -19.82 -18.90
CA THR A 557 5.82 -21.15 -19.21
C THR A 557 4.62 -21.07 -20.16
N ARG A 558 4.57 -22.01 -21.10
CA ARG A 558 3.42 -22.27 -22.00
C ARG A 558 2.69 -23.55 -21.64
N THR A 559 3.23 -24.29 -20.68
CA THR A 559 2.75 -25.60 -20.27
C THR A 559 2.12 -25.58 -18.88
N GLY A 560 2.41 -24.58 -18.04
CA GLY A 560 1.99 -24.55 -16.63
C GLY A 560 2.85 -25.43 -15.71
N THR A 561 3.78 -26.20 -16.28
CA THR A 561 4.79 -26.98 -15.54
C THR A 561 6.07 -26.16 -15.36
N LEU A 562 6.86 -26.56 -14.36
CA LEU A 562 8.18 -25.99 -14.12
C LEU A 562 9.11 -26.33 -15.30
N GLN A 563 9.74 -25.31 -15.90
CA GLN A 563 10.75 -25.49 -16.94
C GLN A 563 12.14 -25.73 -16.35
N ALA A 564 13.08 -26.14 -17.21
CA ALA A 564 14.48 -26.29 -16.86
C ALA A 564 15.08 -25.00 -16.26
N LEU A 565 15.69 -25.13 -15.09
CA LEU A 565 16.29 -24.01 -14.37
C LEU A 565 17.65 -23.63 -14.97
N GLN A 566 17.91 -22.34 -15.12
CA GLN A 566 19.19 -21.83 -15.61
C GLN A 566 20.25 -21.77 -14.50
N ARG A 567 21.46 -22.28 -14.76
CA ARG A 567 22.59 -22.28 -13.81
C ARG A 567 23.00 -20.90 -13.28
N GLY A 568 22.57 -19.81 -13.92
CA GLY A 568 22.87 -18.44 -13.49
C GLY A 568 22.37 -18.12 -12.08
N CYS A 569 21.25 -18.72 -11.63
CA CYS A 569 20.72 -18.48 -10.29
C CYS A 569 21.65 -19.00 -9.17
N GLU A 570 22.32 -20.14 -9.37
CA GLU A 570 23.30 -20.70 -8.43
C GLU A 570 24.53 -19.77 -8.28
N LEU A 571 25.00 -19.20 -9.39
CA LEU A 571 26.12 -18.26 -9.37
C LEU A 571 25.78 -16.97 -8.63
N ILE A 572 24.57 -16.43 -8.85
CA ILE A 572 24.07 -15.23 -8.15
C ILE A 572 23.95 -15.50 -6.66
N ALA A 573 23.39 -16.65 -6.27
CA ALA A 573 23.27 -17.05 -4.86
C ALA A 573 24.63 -17.09 -4.16
N ARG A 574 25.62 -17.77 -4.75
CA ARG A 574 26.95 -17.94 -4.18
C ARG A 574 27.73 -16.62 -4.10
N GLN A 575 27.68 -15.79 -5.13
CA GLN A 575 28.42 -14.51 -5.15
C GLN A 575 27.74 -13.41 -4.32
N GLY A 576 26.41 -13.41 -4.26
CA GLY A 576 25.65 -12.44 -3.47
C GLY A 576 25.70 -12.69 -1.97
N GLY A 577 26.15 -13.87 -1.53
CA GLY A 577 26.24 -14.23 -0.11
C GLY A 577 24.89 -14.25 0.61
N ALA A 578 23.78 -14.27 -0.13
CA ALA A 578 22.43 -14.15 0.37
C ALA A 578 21.67 -15.48 0.31
N PRO A 579 20.76 -15.77 1.27
CA PRO A 579 19.90 -16.94 1.20
C PRO A 579 19.00 -16.90 -0.03
N VAL A 580 18.73 -18.09 -0.58
CA VAL A 580 17.81 -18.31 -1.69
C VAL A 580 16.45 -18.74 -1.14
N VAL A 581 15.39 -18.06 -1.55
CA VAL A 581 14.01 -18.44 -1.19
C VAL A 581 13.28 -18.89 -2.46
N PRO A 582 13.06 -20.20 -2.64
CA PRO A 582 12.19 -20.73 -3.69
C PRO A 582 10.76 -20.24 -3.47
N VAL A 583 10.07 -19.82 -4.54
CA VAL A 583 8.69 -19.34 -4.45
C VAL A 583 7.84 -20.04 -5.49
N TRP A 584 6.60 -20.39 -5.13
CA TRP A 584 5.66 -20.96 -6.09
C TRP A 584 4.39 -20.14 -6.16
N MET A 585 4.03 -19.70 -7.37
CA MET A 585 2.77 -19.03 -7.68
C MET A 585 1.77 -20.04 -8.20
N ASP A 586 0.87 -20.45 -7.33
CA ASP A 586 -0.28 -21.29 -7.64
C ASP A 586 -1.50 -20.45 -8.07
N GLY A 587 -2.21 -20.93 -9.10
CA GLY A 587 -3.35 -20.22 -9.67
C GLY A 587 -3.01 -19.06 -10.60
N ALA A 588 -1.76 -18.59 -10.64
CA ALA A 588 -1.33 -17.67 -11.69
C ALA A 588 -1.58 -18.28 -13.08
N TRP A 589 -1.39 -19.60 -13.22
CA TRP A 589 -1.85 -20.40 -14.35
C TRP A 589 -3.38 -20.54 -14.31
N GLY A 590 -4.07 -19.96 -15.30
CA GLY A 590 -5.52 -19.78 -15.30
C GLY A 590 -5.99 -18.33 -15.11
N SER A 591 -5.07 -17.42 -14.77
CA SER A 591 -5.34 -15.98 -14.82
C SER A 591 -5.43 -15.48 -16.27
N ILE A 592 -6.04 -14.30 -16.45
CA ILE A 592 -6.11 -13.63 -17.77
C ILE A 592 -4.71 -13.27 -18.32
N PHE A 593 -3.69 -13.27 -17.46
CA PHE A 593 -2.30 -12.92 -17.77
C PHE A 593 -1.40 -14.12 -18.09
N SER A 594 -1.90 -15.35 -17.92
CA SER A 594 -1.20 -16.59 -18.28
C SER A 594 -1.52 -17.03 -19.70
N PHE A 595 -0.78 -18.01 -20.23
CA PHE A 595 -1.06 -18.60 -21.56
C PHE A 595 -2.08 -19.75 -21.53
N GLU A 596 -2.70 -20.04 -20.38
CA GLU A 596 -3.78 -21.04 -20.28
C GLU A 596 -4.86 -20.77 -21.35
N ARG A 597 -5.33 -21.76 -22.11
CA ARG A 597 -6.20 -21.59 -23.31
C ARG A 597 -5.52 -20.91 -24.51
N ASN A 598 -4.21 -21.08 -24.65
CA ASN A 598 -3.41 -20.67 -25.81
C ASN A 598 -3.49 -19.18 -26.17
N CYS A 599 -3.86 -18.31 -25.21
CA CYS A 599 -3.92 -16.87 -25.42
C CYS A 599 -3.66 -16.09 -24.12
N PHE A 600 -3.19 -14.85 -24.27
CA PHE A 600 -3.08 -13.87 -23.18
C PHE A 600 -4.15 -12.77 -23.33
N PHE A 601 -4.58 -12.18 -22.22
CA PHE A 601 -5.41 -10.97 -22.11
C PHE A 601 -6.82 -11.01 -22.73
N ARG A 602 -7.13 -11.98 -23.60
CA ARG A 602 -8.43 -12.14 -24.25
C ARG A 602 -9.43 -12.97 -23.43
N LYS A 603 -9.05 -13.36 -22.23
CA LYS A 603 -9.83 -14.25 -21.35
C LYS A 603 -10.48 -13.44 -20.25
N LEU A 604 -11.68 -13.86 -19.84
CA LEU A 604 -12.28 -13.41 -18.60
C LEU A 604 -11.80 -14.27 -17.42
N PRO A 605 -11.66 -13.71 -16.21
CA PRO A 605 -11.39 -14.50 -15.02
C PRO A 605 -12.53 -15.50 -14.79
N ARG A 606 -12.20 -16.75 -14.42
CA ARG A 606 -13.21 -17.78 -14.12
C ARG A 606 -14.08 -17.44 -12.90
N SER A 607 -13.55 -16.64 -11.98
CA SER A 607 -14.23 -16.19 -10.79
C SER A 607 -13.64 -14.84 -10.36
N ILE A 608 -14.45 -14.01 -9.69
CA ILE A 608 -14.00 -12.75 -9.07
C ILE A 608 -14.49 -12.75 -7.62
N PRO A 609 -13.60 -12.66 -6.61
CA PRO A 609 -12.14 -12.56 -6.75
C PRO A 609 -11.49 -13.92 -7.10
N TYR A 610 -10.54 -13.90 -8.03
CA TYR A 610 -9.79 -15.08 -8.45
C TYR A 610 -8.68 -15.41 -7.44
N GLY A 611 -8.67 -16.63 -6.89
CA GLY A 611 -7.70 -17.01 -5.86
C GLY A 611 -6.31 -17.33 -6.41
N ILE A 612 -5.27 -16.69 -5.87
CA ILE A 612 -3.85 -16.97 -6.15
C ILE A 612 -3.15 -17.29 -4.82
N GLY A 613 -2.46 -18.43 -4.78
CA GLY A 613 -1.62 -18.83 -3.65
C GLY A 613 -0.15 -18.59 -3.98
N ILE A 614 0.58 -17.91 -3.10
CA ILE A 614 2.03 -17.71 -3.27
C ILE A 614 2.73 -18.29 -2.04
N ALA A 615 3.42 -19.41 -2.22
CA ALA A 615 4.15 -20.07 -1.15
C ALA A 615 5.63 -19.71 -1.19
N PHE A 616 6.16 -19.32 -0.04
CA PHE A 616 7.59 -19.08 0.17
C PHE A 616 8.21 -20.33 0.79
N GLY A 617 9.08 -21.01 0.05
CA GLY A 617 9.79 -22.18 0.51
C GLY A 617 10.84 -21.84 1.57
N ALA A 618 11.32 -22.87 2.28
CA ALA A 618 12.36 -22.70 3.28
C ALA A 618 13.63 -22.05 2.70
N PRO A 619 14.27 -21.10 3.41
CA PRO A 619 15.46 -20.43 2.91
C PRO A 619 16.63 -21.40 2.78
N ILE A 620 17.27 -21.41 1.62
CA ILE A 620 18.44 -22.23 1.30
C ILE A 620 19.70 -21.39 1.49
N PRO A 621 20.66 -21.82 2.32
CA PRO A 621 21.95 -21.13 2.46
C PRO A 621 22.69 -21.01 1.12
N PRO A 622 23.42 -19.91 0.88
CA PRO A 622 24.12 -19.69 -0.39
C PRO A 622 25.13 -20.78 -0.74
N SER A 623 25.74 -21.44 0.26
CA SER A 623 26.65 -22.59 0.07
C SER A 623 25.96 -23.85 -0.46
N GLU A 624 24.65 -23.98 -0.22
CA GLU A 624 23.83 -25.14 -0.57
C GLU A 624 22.90 -24.89 -1.77
N ALA A 625 22.94 -23.67 -2.35
CA ALA A 625 22.09 -23.22 -3.43
C ALA A 625 22.43 -23.85 -4.80
N ARG A 626 22.47 -25.18 -4.86
CA ARG A 626 22.61 -25.98 -6.09
C ARG A 626 21.27 -26.06 -6.81
N LEU A 627 21.30 -26.20 -8.13
CA LEU A 627 20.11 -26.29 -8.97
C LEU A 627 19.09 -27.33 -8.48
N GLU A 628 19.57 -28.52 -8.10
CA GLU A 628 18.78 -29.62 -7.54
C GLU A 628 18.04 -29.23 -6.25
N ARG A 629 18.73 -28.54 -5.34
CA ARG A 629 18.17 -28.12 -4.06
C ARG A 629 17.12 -27.03 -4.25
N ILE A 630 17.36 -26.11 -5.19
CA ILE A 630 16.42 -25.05 -5.59
C ILE A 630 15.18 -25.68 -6.22
N GLN A 631 15.34 -26.61 -7.15
CA GLN A 631 14.24 -27.32 -7.80
C GLN A 631 13.36 -28.05 -6.78
N ARG A 632 13.98 -28.78 -5.84
CA ARG A 632 13.26 -29.43 -4.74
C ARG A 632 12.49 -28.42 -3.90
N GLY A 633 13.10 -27.29 -3.54
CA GLY A 633 12.43 -26.23 -2.79
C GLY A 633 11.25 -25.59 -3.56
N LEU A 634 11.33 -25.51 -4.90
CA LEU A 634 10.20 -25.08 -5.74
C LEU A 634 9.05 -26.09 -5.70
N PHE A 635 9.34 -27.39 -5.75
CA PHE A 635 8.33 -28.45 -5.61
C PHE A 635 7.70 -28.48 -4.20
N ASP A 636 8.50 -28.30 -3.16
CA ASP A 636 8.01 -28.18 -1.78
C ASP A 636 7.06 -26.97 -1.63
N ALA A 637 7.45 -25.81 -2.19
CA ALA A 637 6.59 -24.62 -2.24
C ALA A 637 5.33 -24.85 -3.09
N SER A 638 5.43 -25.62 -4.19
CA SER A 638 4.29 -26.00 -5.02
C SER A 638 3.24 -26.80 -4.25
N ALA A 639 3.67 -27.81 -3.50
CA ALA A 639 2.80 -28.61 -2.65
C ALA A 639 2.13 -27.77 -1.55
N ALA A 640 2.88 -26.88 -0.91
CA ALA A 640 2.36 -25.97 0.12
C ALA A 640 1.31 -24.98 -0.45
N ALA A 641 1.60 -24.38 -1.61
CA ALA A 641 0.69 -23.47 -2.28
C ALA A 641 -0.64 -24.16 -2.63
N HIS A 642 -0.57 -25.36 -3.21
CA HIS A 642 -1.74 -26.14 -3.58
C HIS A 642 -2.57 -26.55 -2.34
N ALA A 643 -1.92 -27.01 -1.28
CA ALA A 643 -2.58 -27.33 -0.01
C ALA A 643 -3.31 -26.13 0.60
N SER A 644 -2.79 -24.91 0.43
CA SER A 644 -3.41 -23.68 0.93
C SER A 644 -4.66 -23.26 0.16
N ARG A 645 -4.74 -23.63 -1.14
CA ARG A 645 -5.84 -23.27 -2.04
C ARG A 645 -7.07 -24.13 -1.79
N LEU A 646 -6.85 -25.38 -1.38
CA LEU A 646 -7.86 -26.35 -0.98
C LEU A 646 -7.83 -26.53 0.55
N PRO A 647 -8.34 -25.57 1.34
CA PRO A 647 -8.31 -25.66 2.79
C PRO A 647 -9.10 -26.89 3.25
N GLY A 648 -8.39 -27.82 3.89
CA GLY A 648 -8.98 -29.11 4.27
C GLY A 648 -8.94 -30.15 3.16
N TRP A 649 -8.02 -30.09 2.19
CA TRP A 649 -7.80 -31.14 1.19
C TRP A 649 -7.72 -32.56 1.78
N ARG A 650 -7.26 -32.73 3.04
CA ARG A 650 -7.32 -34.02 3.76
C ARG A 650 -8.74 -34.58 3.93
N LYS A 651 -9.76 -33.74 3.77
CA LYS A 651 -11.19 -34.08 3.77
C LYS A 651 -11.75 -34.28 2.36
N HIS A 652 -11.01 -33.86 1.33
CA HIS A 652 -11.36 -34.09 -0.07
C HIS A 652 -10.76 -35.42 -0.55
N PRO A 653 -11.41 -36.14 -1.47
CA PRO A 653 -10.81 -37.32 -2.08
C PRO A 653 -9.49 -36.98 -2.80
N ALA A 654 -8.51 -37.88 -2.73
CA ALA A 654 -7.22 -37.73 -3.42
C ALA A 654 -7.39 -37.47 -4.94
N ALA A 655 -8.35 -38.15 -5.56
CA ALA A 655 -8.73 -37.95 -6.96
C ALA A 655 -9.16 -36.50 -7.24
N GLN A 656 -9.81 -35.85 -6.28
CA GLN A 656 -10.26 -34.47 -6.43
C GLN A 656 -9.10 -33.49 -6.52
N ALA A 657 -8.13 -33.63 -5.62
CA ALA A 657 -6.91 -32.82 -5.64
C ALA A 657 -6.10 -33.07 -6.92
N ASN A 658 -6.02 -34.32 -7.37
CA ASN A 658 -5.27 -34.67 -8.58
C ASN A 658 -5.94 -34.13 -9.86
N GLY A 659 -7.27 -34.16 -9.96
CA GLY A 659 -8.03 -33.49 -11.02
C GLY A 659 -7.73 -31.99 -11.11
N TYR A 660 -7.61 -31.32 -9.96
CA TYR A 660 -7.19 -29.92 -9.91
C TYR A 660 -5.75 -29.72 -10.39
N GLN A 661 -4.80 -30.58 -9.99
CA GLN A 661 -3.40 -30.51 -10.43
C GLN A 661 -3.26 -30.67 -11.95
N LEU A 662 -4.04 -31.57 -12.56
CA LEU A 662 -4.13 -31.70 -14.03
C LEU A 662 -4.63 -30.40 -14.67
N GLY A 663 -5.57 -29.72 -14.03
CA GLY A 663 -6.03 -28.38 -14.40
C GLY A 663 -4.97 -27.28 -14.33
N GLN A 664 -3.79 -27.53 -13.74
CA GLN A 664 -2.69 -26.57 -13.64
C GLN A 664 -1.69 -26.67 -14.79
N ILE A 665 -1.91 -27.59 -15.74
CA ILE A 665 -1.06 -27.73 -16.91
C ILE A 665 -1.85 -27.48 -18.20
N ASN A 666 -1.15 -27.28 -19.31
CA ASN A 666 -1.70 -27.17 -20.67
C ASN A 666 -1.72 -28.53 -21.38
N GLY A 667 -1.96 -29.61 -20.64
CA GLY A 667 -1.84 -30.96 -21.18
C GLY A 667 -3.16 -31.57 -21.63
N LEU A 668 -4.25 -31.35 -20.88
CA LEU A 668 -5.57 -31.85 -21.23
C LEU A 668 -6.45 -30.71 -21.78
N PRO A 669 -7.17 -30.95 -22.89
CA PRO A 669 -8.04 -29.96 -23.47
C PRO A 669 -9.30 -29.81 -22.59
N ARG A 670 -9.73 -28.57 -22.39
CA ARG A 670 -10.85 -28.19 -21.51
C ARG A 670 -12.08 -27.98 -22.37
N GLU A 671 -13.28 -28.25 -21.86
CA GLU A 671 -14.53 -28.07 -22.60
C GLU A 671 -14.65 -28.90 -23.89
N THR A 672 -13.79 -29.90 -24.08
CA THR A 672 -13.76 -30.77 -25.26
C THR A 672 -13.86 -32.24 -24.87
N PRO A 673 -14.58 -33.07 -25.64
CA PRO A 673 -14.61 -34.51 -25.41
C PRO A 673 -13.27 -35.17 -25.80
N PHE A 674 -12.90 -36.21 -25.07
CA PHE A 674 -11.80 -37.11 -25.40
C PHE A 674 -12.30 -38.55 -25.51
N ALA A 675 -11.74 -39.28 -26.45
CA ALA A 675 -12.09 -40.66 -26.73
C ALA A 675 -11.36 -41.61 -25.77
N ARG A 676 -12.05 -42.68 -25.40
CA ARG A 676 -11.45 -43.86 -24.78
C ARG A 676 -11.89 -45.12 -25.49
N LEU A 677 -11.05 -46.14 -25.46
CA LEU A 677 -11.45 -47.46 -25.93
C LEU A 677 -12.38 -48.12 -24.89
N ALA A 678 -13.55 -48.61 -25.31
CA ALA A 678 -14.56 -49.19 -24.42
C ALA A 678 -14.06 -50.43 -23.67
N ILE A 679 -13.14 -51.19 -24.29
CA ILE A 679 -12.54 -52.41 -23.72
C ILE A 679 -11.26 -52.15 -22.90
N ASP A 680 -10.75 -50.92 -22.85
CA ASP A 680 -9.50 -50.61 -22.13
C ASP A 680 -9.78 -50.35 -20.64
N PRO A 681 -9.30 -51.22 -19.73
CA PRO A 681 -9.57 -51.09 -18.30
C PRO A 681 -8.72 -50.00 -17.63
N THR A 682 -7.73 -49.43 -18.32
CA THR A 682 -6.74 -48.50 -17.73
C THR A 682 -7.41 -47.27 -17.14
N LEU A 683 -8.42 -46.72 -17.83
CA LEU A 683 -9.13 -45.51 -17.40
C LEU A 683 -10.02 -45.72 -16.17
N ASP A 684 -10.55 -46.92 -15.97
CA ASP A 684 -11.38 -47.24 -14.79
C ASP A 684 -10.55 -47.16 -13.49
N SER A 685 -9.23 -47.27 -13.61
CA SER A 685 -8.28 -47.12 -12.49
C SER A 685 -7.79 -45.69 -12.25
N LEU A 686 -8.23 -44.71 -13.05
CA LEU A 686 -7.77 -43.32 -13.02
C LEU A 686 -8.87 -42.33 -12.61
N PRO A 687 -9.32 -42.34 -11.34
CA PRO A 687 -10.41 -41.48 -10.86
C PRO A 687 -10.12 -39.98 -11.00
N ALA A 688 -8.83 -39.60 -11.04
CA ALA A 688 -8.41 -38.22 -11.25
C ALA A 688 -8.83 -37.64 -12.61
N LEU A 689 -8.90 -38.47 -13.66
CA LEU A 689 -9.35 -38.04 -14.99
C LEU A 689 -10.85 -37.77 -15.02
N ALA A 690 -11.64 -38.60 -14.33
CA ALA A 690 -13.07 -38.38 -14.18
C ALA A 690 -13.35 -37.07 -13.43
N GLU A 691 -12.61 -36.81 -12.36
CA GLU A 691 -12.73 -35.53 -11.65
C GLU A 691 -12.30 -34.36 -12.54
N PHE A 692 -11.18 -34.46 -13.27
CA PHE A 692 -10.75 -33.42 -14.21
C PHE A 692 -11.86 -33.11 -15.22
N SER A 693 -12.46 -34.16 -15.81
CA SER A 693 -13.58 -34.08 -16.73
C SER A 693 -14.73 -33.27 -16.14
N HIS A 694 -15.13 -33.61 -14.91
CA HIS A 694 -16.20 -32.92 -14.19
C HIS A 694 -15.85 -31.45 -13.85
N GLN A 695 -14.65 -31.17 -13.34
CA GLN A 695 -14.23 -29.82 -12.90
C GLN A 695 -13.97 -28.85 -14.05
N PHE A 696 -13.52 -29.35 -15.21
CA PHE A 696 -13.11 -28.55 -16.36
C PHE A 696 -14.03 -28.73 -17.57
N HIS A 697 -15.24 -29.26 -17.35
CA HIS A 697 -16.30 -29.44 -18.34
C HIS A 697 -15.88 -30.21 -19.59
N ALA A 698 -14.93 -31.15 -19.45
CA ALA A 698 -14.59 -32.09 -20.51
C ALA A 698 -15.45 -33.36 -20.39
N GLU A 699 -15.52 -34.18 -21.44
CA GLU A 699 -16.29 -35.44 -21.46
C GLU A 699 -15.40 -36.61 -21.91
N ILE A 700 -15.53 -37.77 -21.26
CA ILE A 700 -14.85 -39.01 -21.64
C ILE A 700 -15.81 -39.89 -22.42
N VAL A 701 -15.63 -40.01 -23.74
CA VAL A 701 -16.55 -40.73 -24.62
C VAL A 701 -15.99 -42.13 -24.94
N PRO A 702 -16.70 -43.22 -24.59
CA PRO A 702 -16.29 -44.57 -24.97
C PRO A 702 -16.48 -44.81 -26.48
N GLN A 703 -15.53 -45.51 -27.09
CA GLN A 703 -15.47 -45.83 -28.52
C GLN A 703 -15.03 -47.29 -28.70
N ASN A 704 -15.54 -47.99 -29.70
CA ASN A 704 -15.16 -49.39 -29.93
C ASN A 704 -13.87 -49.49 -30.73
N GLN A 705 -13.66 -48.59 -31.70
CA GLN A 705 -12.42 -48.51 -32.47
C GLN A 705 -11.97 -47.07 -32.72
N PRO A 706 -10.64 -46.83 -32.90
CA PRO A 706 -10.13 -45.51 -33.23
C PRO A 706 -10.67 -44.91 -34.53
N ASP A 707 -10.98 -45.72 -35.53
CA ASP A 707 -11.37 -45.22 -36.85
C ASP A 707 -12.83 -44.73 -36.91
N GLU A 708 -13.65 -45.05 -35.90
CA GLU A 708 -15.08 -44.73 -35.85
C GLU A 708 -15.37 -43.27 -35.49
N THR A 709 -14.37 -42.52 -35.00
CA THR A 709 -14.58 -41.16 -34.49
C THR A 709 -13.52 -40.17 -34.97
N PRO A 710 -13.90 -38.92 -35.32
CA PRO A 710 -12.95 -37.87 -35.63
C PRO A 710 -12.36 -37.19 -34.37
N LEU A 711 -12.58 -37.75 -33.17
CA LEU A 711 -12.09 -37.14 -31.93
C LEU A 711 -10.55 -37.05 -31.92
N PRO A 712 -9.98 -35.85 -31.68
CA PRO A 712 -8.54 -35.62 -31.81
C PRO A 712 -7.72 -36.06 -30.59
N HIS A 713 -8.36 -36.34 -29.46
CA HIS A 713 -7.69 -36.65 -28.19
C HIS A 713 -8.14 -38.01 -27.66
N TRP A 714 -7.17 -38.87 -27.36
CA TRP A 714 -7.37 -40.22 -26.91
C TRP A 714 -6.64 -40.47 -25.60
N VAL A 715 -7.30 -41.15 -24.67
CA VAL A 715 -6.71 -41.58 -23.41
C VAL A 715 -6.86 -43.09 -23.29
N GLY A 716 -5.79 -43.79 -22.88
CA GLY A 716 -5.81 -45.25 -22.71
C GLY A 716 -4.48 -45.81 -22.23
N GLY A 717 -4.34 -47.13 -22.28
CA GLY A 717 -3.12 -47.86 -21.95
C GLY A 717 -2.75 -48.88 -23.03
N GLU A 718 -2.31 -50.07 -22.62
CA GLU A 718 -1.76 -51.10 -23.52
C GLU A 718 -2.73 -51.60 -24.59
N ALA A 719 -4.03 -51.68 -24.26
CA ALA A 719 -5.04 -52.13 -25.21
C ALA A 719 -5.17 -51.14 -26.37
N LEU A 720 -5.30 -49.84 -26.06
CA LEU A 720 -5.33 -48.80 -27.08
C LEU A 720 -4.00 -48.70 -27.84
N ARG A 721 -2.87 -48.82 -27.14
CA ARG A 721 -1.53 -48.83 -27.75
C ARG A 721 -1.39 -49.92 -28.82
N THR A 722 -1.80 -51.14 -28.49
CA THR A 722 -1.74 -52.30 -29.41
C THR A 722 -2.60 -52.06 -30.65
N ILE A 723 -3.80 -51.48 -30.47
CA ILE A 723 -4.67 -51.12 -31.60
C ILE A 723 -4.01 -50.06 -32.46
N ILE A 724 -3.47 -48.98 -31.89
CA ILE A 724 -2.79 -47.91 -32.64
C ILE A 724 -1.60 -48.47 -33.44
N GLN A 725 -0.82 -49.40 -32.85
CA GLN A 725 0.29 -50.06 -33.55
C GLN A 725 -0.17 -50.96 -34.70
N ALA A 726 -1.34 -51.60 -34.57
CA ALA A 726 -1.94 -52.42 -35.60
C ALA A 726 -2.69 -51.60 -36.66
N SER A 727 -3.10 -50.37 -36.33
CA SER A 727 -3.74 -49.42 -37.23
C SER A 727 -2.75 -48.81 -38.22
N GLY A 728 -3.20 -48.55 -39.45
CA GLY A 728 -2.42 -47.82 -40.46
C GLY A 728 -2.32 -46.31 -40.19
N PRO A 729 -1.60 -45.56 -41.03
CA PRO A 729 -1.46 -44.11 -40.91
C PRO A 729 -2.82 -43.40 -40.90
N THR A 730 -3.00 -42.42 -40.01
CA THR A 730 -4.24 -41.64 -39.91
C THR A 730 -4.10 -40.28 -40.60
N TRP A 731 -5.08 -39.90 -41.42
CA TRP A 731 -5.08 -38.63 -42.17
C TRP A 731 -5.36 -37.39 -41.30
N ALA A 732 -5.92 -37.58 -40.09
CA ALA A 732 -6.15 -36.51 -39.13
C ALA A 732 -5.17 -36.67 -37.95
N PRO A 733 -4.48 -35.60 -37.51
CA PRO A 733 -3.57 -35.66 -36.38
C PRO A 733 -4.34 -35.93 -35.08
N ARG A 734 -3.89 -36.94 -34.34
CA ARG A 734 -4.47 -37.37 -33.05
C ARG A 734 -3.43 -37.34 -31.96
N VAL A 735 -3.86 -37.15 -30.72
CA VAL A 735 -3.01 -37.16 -29.53
C VAL A 735 -3.40 -38.34 -28.67
N PHE A 736 -2.43 -39.19 -28.32
CA PHE A 736 -2.64 -40.34 -27.45
C PHE A 736 -1.92 -40.13 -26.11
N PHE A 737 -2.69 -39.93 -25.05
CA PHE A 737 -2.22 -39.91 -23.66
C PHE A 737 -2.14 -41.35 -23.14
N ASP A 738 -0.91 -41.86 -23.09
CA ASP A 738 -0.60 -43.26 -22.79
C ASP A 738 -0.28 -43.45 -21.30
N PHE A 739 -1.16 -44.15 -20.59
CA PHE A 739 -0.99 -44.54 -19.18
C PHE A 739 -0.62 -46.02 -19.02
N GLY A 740 -0.21 -46.69 -20.10
CA GLY A 740 0.23 -48.08 -20.09
C GLY A 740 1.58 -48.30 -19.41
N GLU A 741 1.91 -49.55 -19.10
CA GLU A 741 3.19 -49.90 -18.47
C GLU A 741 4.38 -49.55 -19.38
N ASN A 742 4.21 -49.73 -20.69
CA ASN A 742 5.20 -49.43 -21.71
C ASN A 742 5.07 -48.02 -22.28
N ALA A 743 4.37 -47.09 -21.62
CA ALA A 743 4.18 -45.73 -22.10
C ALA A 743 5.50 -45.00 -22.38
N HIS A 744 6.59 -45.32 -21.69
CA HIS A 744 7.92 -44.75 -21.92
C HIS A 744 8.58 -45.19 -23.25
N LEU A 745 8.12 -46.28 -23.87
CA LEU A 745 8.63 -46.73 -25.16
C LEU A 745 8.03 -45.87 -26.27
N PRO A 746 8.83 -45.42 -27.25
CA PRO A 746 8.33 -44.62 -28.35
C PRO A 746 7.25 -45.38 -29.14
N LEU A 747 6.24 -44.64 -29.61
CA LEU A 747 5.20 -45.13 -30.50
C LEU A 747 5.27 -44.29 -31.78
N ASP A 748 5.92 -44.83 -32.80
CA ASP A 748 6.12 -44.17 -34.09
C ASP A 748 5.04 -44.62 -35.09
N THR A 749 3.84 -44.06 -34.92
CA THR A 749 2.70 -44.28 -35.83
C THR A 749 2.32 -42.95 -36.47
N GLU A 750 2.44 -42.86 -37.80
CA GLU A 750 2.16 -41.62 -38.54
C GLU A 750 0.72 -41.13 -38.29
N GLY A 751 0.60 -39.84 -37.95
CA GLY A 751 -0.67 -39.21 -37.58
C GLY A 751 -1.00 -39.23 -36.09
N TRP A 752 -0.25 -39.97 -35.26
CA TRP A 752 -0.41 -39.99 -33.80
C TRP A 752 0.73 -39.24 -33.10
N THR A 753 0.38 -38.32 -32.20
CA THR A 753 1.30 -37.72 -31.24
C THR A 753 1.24 -38.54 -29.95
N HIS A 754 2.29 -39.32 -29.70
CA HIS A 754 2.40 -40.14 -28.49
C HIS A 754 2.81 -39.30 -27.28
N CYS A 755 2.00 -39.33 -26.24
CA CYS A 755 2.19 -38.59 -24.99
C CYS A 755 2.24 -39.55 -23.80
N PRO A 756 3.44 -40.04 -23.44
CA PRO A 756 3.63 -40.88 -22.26
C PRO A 756 3.15 -40.19 -20.98
N CYS A 757 2.54 -40.94 -20.07
CA CYS A 757 2.08 -40.45 -18.77
C CYS A 757 2.38 -41.48 -17.67
N LEU A 758 2.49 -41.04 -16.42
CA LEU A 758 2.71 -41.93 -15.27
C LEU A 758 1.64 -41.73 -14.20
N ALA A 759 0.97 -42.83 -13.84
CA ALA A 759 0.08 -42.91 -12.70
C ALA A 759 0.60 -43.94 -11.68
N ILE A 760 0.50 -43.61 -10.39
CA ILE A 760 0.89 -44.48 -9.28
C ILE A 760 -0.31 -44.61 -8.36
N ARG A 761 -0.84 -45.83 -8.22
CA ARG A 761 -2.02 -46.12 -7.38
C ARG A 761 -3.22 -45.20 -7.70
N GLY A 762 -3.49 -44.96 -8.98
CA GLY A 762 -4.60 -44.12 -9.45
C GLY A 762 -4.36 -42.61 -9.35
N VAL A 763 -3.17 -42.17 -8.93
CA VAL A 763 -2.76 -40.76 -8.90
C VAL A 763 -1.83 -40.49 -10.07
N ILE A 764 -2.22 -39.58 -10.96
CA ILE A 764 -1.38 -39.14 -12.08
C ILE A 764 -0.33 -38.19 -11.53
N VAL A 765 0.95 -38.57 -11.66
CA VAL A 765 2.09 -37.81 -11.11
C VAL A 765 2.87 -37.08 -12.18
N ALA A 766 2.86 -37.57 -13.42
CA ALA A 766 3.53 -36.96 -14.56
C ALA A 766 2.70 -37.16 -15.84
N MET A 767 2.77 -36.19 -16.75
CA MET A 767 1.99 -36.22 -17.99
C MET A 767 2.71 -35.48 -19.11
N SER A 768 2.95 -36.16 -20.23
CA SER A 768 3.38 -35.52 -21.48
C SER A 768 2.18 -35.01 -22.28
N PHE A 769 2.42 -34.08 -23.19
CA PHE A 769 1.39 -33.49 -24.05
C PHE A 769 2.04 -32.86 -25.31
N PRO A 770 1.25 -32.49 -26.34
CA PRO A 770 1.79 -31.86 -27.54
C PRO A 770 2.59 -30.60 -27.23
N ASP A 771 3.61 -30.33 -28.04
CA ASP A 771 4.47 -29.18 -27.80
C ASP A 771 3.69 -27.85 -27.92
N PRO A 772 3.84 -26.95 -26.94
CA PRO A 772 3.23 -25.63 -27.03
C PRO A 772 3.80 -24.83 -28.21
N PRO A 773 3.02 -23.89 -28.76
CA PRO A 773 3.47 -23.06 -29.86
C PRO A 773 4.68 -22.19 -29.46
N VAL A 774 5.64 -22.08 -30.39
CA VAL A 774 6.83 -21.25 -30.21
C VAL A 774 6.41 -19.78 -30.13
N PRO A 775 6.79 -19.04 -29.07
CA PRO A 775 6.22 -17.74 -28.80
C PRO A 775 6.67 -16.64 -29.77
N TYR A 776 7.94 -16.65 -30.22
CA TYR A 776 8.49 -15.71 -31.19
C TYR A 776 9.61 -16.37 -32.02
N PRO A 777 9.90 -15.88 -33.24
CA PRO A 777 11.04 -16.36 -34.03
C PRO A 777 12.34 -16.27 -33.22
N GLY A 778 13.08 -17.38 -33.12
CA GLY A 778 14.35 -17.46 -32.37
C GLY A 778 14.24 -17.81 -30.89
N SER A 779 13.03 -17.98 -30.34
CA SER A 779 12.85 -18.52 -28.98
C SER A 779 13.08 -20.03 -28.93
N LYS A 780 13.57 -20.54 -27.79
CA LYS A 780 13.72 -21.99 -27.57
C LYS A 780 12.34 -22.64 -27.47
N GLN A 781 12.15 -23.77 -28.16
CA GLN A 781 10.95 -24.58 -28.04
C GLN A 781 10.82 -25.08 -26.59
N GLN A 782 9.63 -24.90 -26.01
CA GLN A 782 9.26 -25.55 -24.75
C GLN A 782 8.68 -26.90 -25.13
N LEU A 783 9.18 -27.98 -24.53
CA LEU A 783 8.75 -29.32 -24.84
C LEU A 783 7.55 -29.70 -23.94
N GLY A 784 6.48 -30.20 -24.56
CA GLY A 784 5.39 -30.87 -23.87
C GLY A 784 5.60 -32.38 -23.78
N HIS A 785 6.40 -32.94 -24.69
CA HIS A 785 6.77 -34.35 -24.73
C HIS A 785 8.26 -34.51 -25.07
N ALA A 786 8.86 -35.62 -24.64
CA ALA A 786 10.25 -35.95 -24.91
C ALA A 786 10.41 -37.46 -24.98
N GLU A 787 11.21 -37.94 -25.94
CA GLU A 787 11.42 -39.36 -26.16
C GLU A 787 12.01 -40.05 -24.92
N GLY A 788 11.46 -41.22 -24.56
CA GLY A 788 11.91 -42.00 -23.41
C GLY A 788 11.53 -41.44 -22.04
N ARG A 789 10.66 -40.41 -21.98
CA ARG A 789 10.23 -39.76 -20.73
C ARG A 789 8.73 -39.85 -20.53
N TYR A 790 8.28 -39.97 -19.28
CA TYR A 790 6.85 -40.01 -18.91
C TYR A 790 6.19 -38.62 -18.83
N GLY A 791 6.97 -37.54 -18.92
CA GLY A 791 6.50 -36.17 -18.77
C GLY A 791 7.07 -35.43 -17.56
N PRO A 792 6.87 -34.12 -17.47
CA PRO A 792 7.20 -33.32 -16.29
C PRO A 792 6.36 -33.74 -15.07
N LEU A 793 6.97 -33.66 -13.88
CA LEU A 793 6.26 -33.81 -12.61
C LEU A 793 5.19 -32.73 -12.48
N LEU A 794 3.96 -33.13 -12.15
CA LEU A 794 2.86 -32.18 -12.02
C LEU A 794 3.06 -31.23 -10.82
N PRO A 795 2.62 -29.97 -10.92
CA PRO A 795 2.57 -29.05 -9.78
C PRO A 795 1.80 -29.64 -8.59
N GLY A 796 2.21 -29.30 -7.37
CA GLY A 796 1.57 -29.74 -6.13
C GLY A 796 2.19 -30.98 -5.48
N PHE A 797 3.22 -31.57 -6.09
CA PHE A 797 4.02 -32.62 -5.47
C PHE A 797 5.34 -32.06 -4.92
N SER A 798 5.71 -32.53 -3.74
CA SER A 798 7.01 -32.36 -3.09
C SER A 798 7.83 -33.63 -3.22
N LEU A 799 9.16 -33.50 -3.21
CA LEU A 799 10.08 -34.60 -3.45
C LEU A 799 10.96 -34.85 -2.22
N SER A 800 11.10 -36.11 -1.83
CA SER A 800 12.01 -36.53 -0.75
C SER A 800 13.49 -36.29 -1.09
N ALA A 801 14.37 -36.39 -0.10
CA ALA A 801 15.80 -36.13 -0.28
C ALA A 801 16.48 -37.14 -1.21
N ASP A 802 16.05 -38.39 -1.17
CA ASP A 802 16.49 -39.49 -2.04
C ASP A 802 15.76 -39.52 -3.39
N ARG A 803 14.84 -38.58 -3.64
CA ARG A 803 14.04 -38.44 -4.87
C ARG A 803 13.21 -39.68 -5.22
N ARG A 804 12.87 -40.52 -4.24
CA ARG A 804 12.06 -41.72 -4.41
C ARG A 804 10.62 -41.57 -3.95
N GLN A 805 10.36 -40.67 -3.01
CA GLN A 805 9.04 -40.48 -2.42
C GLN A 805 8.44 -39.13 -2.83
N LEU A 806 7.21 -39.18 -3.31
CA LEU A 806 6.37 -38.04 -3.63
C LEU A 806 5.35 -37.83 -2.51
N SER A 807 5.26 -36.60 -2.04
CA SER A 807 4.24 -36.19 -1.07
C SER A 807 3.47 -34.99 -1.61
N GLY A 808 2.17 -34.93 -1.38
CA GLY A 808 1.38 -33.78 -1.78
C GLY A 808 -0.11 -33.97 -1.53
N PRO A 809 -0.95 -33.00 -1.89
CA PRO A 809 -2.38 -33.08 -1.65
C PRO A 809 -3.05 -34.29 -2.30
N ALA A 810 -2.59 -34.74 -3.48
CA ALA A 810 -3.13 -35.92 -4.13
C ALA A 810 -2.62 -37.26 -3.58
N THR A 811 -1.55 -37.29 -2.77
CA THR A 811 -1.05 -38.55 -2.19
C THR A 811 -1.76 -38.93 -0.89
N GLY A 812 -2.55 -38.02 -0.31
CA GLY A 812 -3.22 -38.28 0.97
C GLY A 812 -2.24 -38.24 2.15
N HIS A 813 -2.42 -39.18 3.08
CA HIS A 813 -1.57 -39.31 4.27
C HIS A 813 -0.30 -40.15 4.02
N HIS A 814 -0.24 -40.86 2.90
CA HIS A 814 0.86 -41.77 2.58
C HIS A 814 1.63 -41.22 1.37
N PRO A 815 2.96 -41.08 1.46
CA PRO A 815 3.76 -40.76 0.29
C PRO A 815 3.62 -41.85 -0.79
N LEU A 816 3.73 -41.46 -2.05
CA LEU A 816 3.81 -42.39 -3.17
C LEU A 816 5.29 -42.67 -3.45
N GLU A 817 5.64 -43.94 -3.58
CA GLU A 817 6.98 -44.33 -4.03
C GLU A 817 7.03 -44.43 -5.54
N LEU A 818 8.04 -43.82 -6.14
CA LEU A 818 8.34 -43.97 -7.56
C LEU A 818 8.72 -45.43 -7.86
N PRO A 819 8.22 -46.02 -8.96
CA PRO A 819 8.62 -47.36 -9.36
C PRO A 819 10.13 -47.51 -9.52
N THR A 820 10.62 -48.73 -9.29
CA THR A 820 12.04 -49.05 -9.41
C THR A 820 12.57 -48.67 -10.80
N GLY A 821 13.67 -47.92 -10.82
CA GLY A 821 14.27 -47.43 -12.06
C GLY A 821 13.58 -46.21 -12.67
N ILE A 822 12.61 -45.58 -12.01
CA ILE A 822 12.10 -44.25 -12.39
C ILE A 822 12.69 -43.20 -11.44
N GLU A 823 13.14 -42.07 -11.99
CA GLU A 823 13.64 -40.92 -11.25
C GLU A 823 13.21 -39.61 -11.89
N VAL A 824 13.29 -38.51 -11.13
CA VAL A 824 13.08 -37.15 -11.65
C VAL A 824 14.42 -36.59 -12.09
N ASP A 825 14.55 -36.10 -13.31
CA ASP A 825 15.79 -35.49 -13.80
C ASP A 825 15.95 -34.02 -13.34
N LEU A 826 16.98 -33.33 -13.82
CA LEU A 826 17.23 -31.91 -13.49
C LEU A 826 16.25 -30.94 -14.15
N ASP A 827 15.58 -31.37 -15.21
CA ASP A 827 14.57 -30.58 -15.92
C ASP A 827 13.17 -30.80 -15.35
N GLY A 828 13.04 -31.69 -14.35
CA GLY A 828 11.78 -31.99 -13.67
C GLY A 828 10.97 -33.08 -14.35
N TRP A 829 11.56 -33.82 -15.30
CA TRP A 829 10.93 -34.91 -16.03
C TRP A 829 11.10 -36.23 -15.31
N LEU A 830 10.08 -37.08 -15.36
CA LEU A 830 10.20 -38.46 -14.92
C LEU A 830 10.77 -39.30 -16.06
N VAL A 831 11.90 -39.94 -15.78
CA VAL A 831 12.66 -40.73 -16.75
C VAL A 831 12.96 -42.11 -16.17
N ARG A 832 13.11 -43.10 -17.06
CA ARG A 832 13.58 -44.43 -16.66
C ARG A 832 15.11 -44.41 -16.63
N SER A 833 15.73 -44.64 -15.47
CA SER A 833 17.17 -44.77 -15.34
C SER A 833 17.67 -45.90 -16.24
N PRO A 834 18.79 -45.73 -16.96
CA PRO A 834 19.41 -46.83 -17.67
C PRO A 834 19.77 -47.92 -16.67
N VAL A 835 19.26 -49.14 -16.89
CA VAL A 835 19.63 -50.30 -16.08
C VAL A 835 21.14 -50.44 -16.19
N ALA A 836 21.86 -50.28 -15.08
CA ALA A 836 23.27 -50.61 -15.05
C ALA A 836 23.41 -52.07 -15.51
N PRO A 837 24.23 -52.39 -16.52
CA PRO A 837 24.40 -53.76 -16.94
C PRO A 837 24.83 -54.56 -15.71
N SER A 838 24.09 -55.61 -15.38
CA SER A 838 24.47 -56.55 -14.33
C SER A 838 25.89 -56.99 -14.64
N SER A 839 26.82 -56.65 -13.75
CA SER A 839 28.21 -57.08 -13.86
C SER A 839 28.22 -58.61 -13.96
N PRO A 840 28.91 -59.20 -14.96
CA PRO A 840 28.92 -60.64 -15.14
C PRO A 840 29.50 -61.38 -13.94
#